data_AF-A0A6S7LIN5-F1
#
_entry.id   AF-A0A6S7LIN5-F1
#
_cell.length_a   1.000
_cell.length_b   1.000
_cell.length_c   1.000
_cell.angle_alpha   90.00
_cell.angle_beta   90.00
_cell.angle_gamma   90.00
#
_symmetry.space_group_name_H-M   'P 1'
#
loop_
_entity.id
_entity.type
_entity.pdbx_description
1 polymer ?
#
loop_
_entity_poly.entity_id
_entity_poly.type
_entity_poly.pdbx_seq_one_letter_code
_entity_poly.pdbx_strand_id
1 'polypeptide(L)'
;MEPDVACELWNAAPKQNLKFSTYVGDDDTTTLSHLNQNVPYGVEKCRCKFPNSSTLSQNVINYLAKCFSYCIAQNKDVESLQKALKCIVPYAFGDHKNCKETWCGFKKEPLTYKHKDLPHHKDLQDEQLKSALTSLLDEYTTETVVKKLVPFANSQRNEALNSIVGSKNPKIRFYGSSESSDFRVACAVAQKNIGYSYIDSTLNHLGIEPGNICITHNSKLDKKREKDNYRKSLKTCKVRRHLLQNERITKNTKNEVKEGKTYETGIGLNLSTENTPGLANIESNANDHKLEKLFKTITKKQCEEFDKLVPHCMERPQVVYKTYSQTMPYQFIIFDLETSDTGSKAEICQLSAITQTGSMYSSYIMPKNNISPGASRVNDLTVENINGTRSLCKNSVPVAATSLENALSSFIKFIQQVCSINSCGTQSIPVLIGHNAAVFDVPVLLRNSGKLYDEQLDQINVNFGDSLPLTKSLIQSQHAPLKLTNGDYCRANISSVYQCLFKDEFNAHDALEDVKALRKILFSSELAIDIRTIVNGSQIQTVRDARMDLDYIDKRLELFQTFVGGLYCPQASESPITRSMTLKIAGSGLSYKNLCCLYQTFGDAGVVGILSRVHYCQQQPKCMRSGDKKPRVTNHKRILKNILLHFESKYGYKTHDQEQQ
;
A
#
# COMPACT_ATOMS: atom_id res chain seq x y z
N MET A 1 9.66 26.49 -0.18
CA MET A 1 9.48 27.88 -0.68
C MET A 1 8.47 27.77 -1.80
N GLU A 2 7.51 28.70 -1.94
CA GLU A 2 6.59 28.62 -3.09
C GLU A 2 7.40 28.83 -4.40
N PRO A 3 7.12 28.07 -5.47
CA PRO A 3 7.91 28.11 -6.71
C PRO A 3 8.07 29.51 -7.31
N ASP A 4 7.02 30.33 -7.27
CA ASP A 4 7.02 31.69 -7.83
C ASP A 4 7.96 32.62 -7.07
N VAL A 5 8.01 32.48 -5.74
CA VAL A 5 8.91 33.26 -4.86
C VAL A 5 10.37 32.88 -5.12
N ALA A 6 10.64 31.60 -5.38
CA ALA A 6 11.98 31.15 -5.75
C ALA A 6 12.41 31.72 -7.11
N CYS A 7 11.54 31.68 -8.13
CA CYS A 7 11.81 32.26 -9.44
C CYS A 7 12.07 33.76 -9.38
N GLU A 8 11.28 34.49 -8.62
CA GLU A 8 11.47 35.94 -8.43
C GLU A 8 12.85 36.25 -7.84
N LEU A 9 13.25 35.49 -6.82
CA LEU A 9 14.55 35.66 -6.13
C LEU A 9 15.74 35.35 -7.06
N TRP A 10 15.63 34.30 -7.88
CA TRP A 10 16.65 33.96 -8.87
C TRP A 10 16.70 34.95 -10.04
N ASN A 11 15.55 35.49 -10.48
CA ASN A 11 15.46 36.50 -11.52
C ASN A 11 15.93 37.89 -11.06
N ALA A 12 15.88 38.16 -9.76
CA ALA A 12 16.40 39.39 -9.17
C ALA A 12 17.94 39.37 -9.03
N ALA A 13 18.57 38.20 -8.88
CA ALA A 13 20.00 38.07 -8.62
C ALA A 13 20.91 38.70 -9.71
N PRO A 14 20.63 38.56 -11.03
CA PRO A 14 21.43 39.20 -12.08
C PRO A 14 21.44 40.73 -11.98
N LYS A 15 20.39 41.35 -11.41
CA LYS A 15 20.33 42.80 -11.18
C LYS A 15 21.36 43.27 -10.15
N GLN A 16 21.92 42.35 -9.37
CA GLN A 16 22.98 42.59 -8.38
C GLN A 16 24.33 41.99 -8.81
N ASN A 17 24.51 41.65 -10.11
CA ASN A 17 25.68 40.93 -10.62
C ASN A 17 25.92 39.56 -9.95
N LEU A 18 24.87 38.92 -9.42
CA LEU A 18 24.94 37.59 -8.80
C LEU A 18 24.20 36.57 -9.67
N LYS A 19 24.70 35.33 -9.68
CA LYS A 19 24.02 34.18 -10.30
C LYS A 19 24.02 33.01 -9.32
N PHE A 20 22.85 32.47 -9.03
CA PHE A 20 22.70 31.30 -8.18
C PHE A 20 22.73 30.02 -9.03
N SER A 21 23.91 29.43 -9.21
CA SER A 21 24.10 28.22 -10.05
C SER A 21 23.39 26.98 -9.52
N THR A 22 23.05 26.96 -8.23
CA THR A 22 22.65 25.72 -7.55
C THR A 22 21.47 25.95 -6.61
N TYR A 23 20.47 25.07 -6.70
CA TYR A 23 19.32 25.01 -5.79
C TYR A 23 19.46 23.86 -4.80
N VAL A 24 19.25 24.16 -3.51
CA VAL A 24 19.19 23.19 -2.42
C VAL A 24 17.83 23.33 -1.74
N GLY A 25 17.03 22.27 -1.79
CA GLY A 25 15.72 22.19 -1.15
C GLY A 25 15.32 20.74 -0.94
N ASP A 26 14.26 20.53 -0.15
CA ASP A 26 13.64 19.21 0.04
C ASP A 26 13.23 18.61 -1.32
N ASP A 27 12.82 17.34 -1.36
CA ASP A 27 12.39 16.63 -2.58
C ASP A 27 11.12 17.19 -3.27
N ASP A 28 10.88 18.48 -3.14
CA ASP A 28 9.96 19.29 -3.92
C ASP A 28 10.53 19.56 -5.33
N THR A 29 10.01 18.80 -6.29
CA THR A 29 10.34 18.93 -7.72
C THR A 29 9.69 20.15 -8.38
N THR A 30 8.65 20.73 -7.77
CA THR A 30 7.87 21.80 -8.37
C THR A 30 8.65 23.11 -8.41
N THR A 31 9.36 23.42 -7.32
CA THR A 31 10.21 24.61 -7.20
C THR A 31 11.40 24.58 -8.17
N LEU A 32 12.11 23.43 -8.27
CA LEU A 32 13.23 23.28 -9.21
C LEU A 32 12.77 23.38 -10.68
N SER A 33 11.63 22.79 -11.02
CA SER A 33 11.08 22.87 -12.38
C SER A 33 10.77 24.31 -12.77
N HIS A 34 10.15 25.08 -11.86
CA HIS A 34 9.87 26.49 -12.12
C HIS A 34 11.14 27.32 -12.25
N LEU A 35 12.16 27.06 -11.41
CA LEU A 35 13.47 27.70 -11.54
C LEU A 35 14.09 27.43 -12.91
N ASN A 36 14.08 26.17 -13.37
CA ASN A 36 14.62 25.81 -14.69
C ASN A 36 13.83 26.37 -15.88
N GLN A 37 12.53 26.61 -15.71
CA GLN A 37 11.68 27.16 -16.77
C GLN A 37 11.74 28.69 -16.84
N ASN A 38 11.83 29.36 -15.69
CA ASN A 38 11.58 30.79 -15.59
C ASN A 38 12.82 31.61 -15.21
N VAL A 39 13.95 30.98 -14.91
CA VAL A 39 15.23 31.67 -14.64
C VAL A 39 16.11 31.59 -15.88
N PRO A 40 16.61 32.74 -16.40
CA PRO A 40 17.32 32.81 -17.69
C PRO A 40 18.74 32.23 -17.65
N TYR A 41 19.25 31.90 -16.47
CA TYR A 41 20.50 31.16 -16.30
C TYR A 41 20.18 29.80 -15.67
N GLY A 42 20.71 28.73 -16.24
CA GLY A 42 20.42 27.36 -15.80
C GLY A 42 20.75 27.14 -14.32
N VAL A 43 19.88 26.42 -13.61
CA VAL A 43 20.00 26.16 -12.17
C VAL A 43 20.08 24.65 -11.93
N GLU A 44 21.19 24.17 -11.38
CA GLU A 44 21.36 22.75 -11.09
C GLU A 44 20.84 22.39 -9.70
N LYS A 45 20.20 21.22 -9.55
CA LYS A 45 19.93 20.66 -8.21
C LYS A 45 21.23 20.07 -7.69
N CYS A 46 21.71 20.52 -6.53
CA CYS A 46 22.86 19.92 -5.90
C CYS A 46 22.54 18.44 -5.56
N ARG A 47 23.18 17.50 -6.26
CA ARG A 47 23.19 16.08 -5.87
C ARG A 47 24.52 15.81 -5.19
N CYS A 48 24.50 15.66 -3.87
CA CYS A 48 25.70 15.33 -3.09
C CYS A 48 26.11 13.87 -3.36
N LYS A 49 26.72 13.59 -4.52
CA LYS A 49 27.47 12.35 -4.73
C LYS A 49 28.92 12.63 -4.35
N PHE A 50 29.43 11.92 -3.34
CA PHE A 50 30.85 11.94 -3.03
C PHE A 50 31.61 11.27 -4.18
N PRO A 51 32.55 11.95 -4.86
CA PRO A 51 33.34 11.34 -5.92
C PRO A 51 34.10 10.12 -5.37
N ASN A 52 34.07 9.00 -6.10
CA ASN A 52 34.76 7.75 -5.81
C ASN A 52 34.33 6.95 -4.55
N SER A 53 33.18 7.25 -3.93
CA SER A 53 32.66 6.44 -2.81
C SER A 53 31.31 5.78 -3.14
N SER A 54 31.01 4.64 -2.48
CA SER A 54 29.70 4.00 -2.58
C SER A 54 28.57 4.90 -2.06
N THR A 55 27.40 4.88 -2.70
CA THR A 55 26.21 5.61 -2.24
C THR A 55 25.88 5.25 -0.78
N LEU A 56 25.80 6.25 0.11
CA LEU A 56 25.45 6.01 1.50
C LEU A 56 24.06 5.37 1.60
N SER A 57 23.94 4.32 2.43
CA SER A 57 22.63 3.76 2.75
C SER A 57 21.78 4.78 3.54
N GLN A 58 20.45 4.73 3.35
CA GLN A 58 19.53 5.62 4.06
C GLN A 58 19.66 5.52 5.59
N ASN A 59 20.02 4.35 6.12
CA ASN A 59 20.24 4.15 7.56
C ASN A 59 21.43 4.97 8.08
N VAL A 60 22.53 5.02 7.32
CA VAL A 60 23.72 5.82 7.69
C VAL A 60 23.41 7.32 7.59
N ILE A 61 22.66 7.75 6.56
CA ILE A 61 22.22 9.13 6.42
C ILE A 61 21.35 9.54 7.62
N ASN A 62 20.36 8.72 7.99
CA ASN A 62 19.49 8.97 9.13
C ASN A 62 20.27 9.03 10.45
N TYR A 63 21.29 8.19 10.62
CA TYR A 63 22.19 8.20 11.78
C TYR A 63 22.98 9.51 11.89
N LEU A 64 23.61 9.95 10.79
CA LEU A 64 24.38 11.19 10.76
C LEU A 64 23.49 12.42 11.00
N ALA A 65 22.30 12.46 10.38
CA ALA A 65 21.31 13.51 10.59
C ALA A 65 20.84 13.58 12.05
N LYS A 66 20.66 12.42 12.71
CA LYS A 66 20.33 12.33 14.14
C LYS A 66 21.45 12.90 15.01
N CYS A 67 22.70 12.52 14.75
CA CYS A 67 23.87 13.02 15.49
C CYS A 67 24.03 14.53 15.35
N PHE A 68 23.88 15.05 14.13
CA PHE A 68 23.90 16.49 13.83
C PHE A 68 22.79 17.24 14.59
N SER A 69 21.56 16.71 14.56
CA SER A 69 20.43 17.28 15.28
C SER A 69 20.65 17.34 16.80
N TYR A 70 21.28 16.30 17.38
CA TYR A 70 21.63 16.32 18.80
C TYR A 70 22.71 17.34 19.13
N CYS A 71 23.73 17.49 18.29
CA CYS A 71 24.76 18.50 18.48
C CYS A 71 24.14 19.90 18.54
N ILE A 72 23.26 20.23 17.59
CA ILE A 72 22.60 21.54 17.57
C ILE A 72 21.66 21.71 18.78
N ALA A 73 20.88 20.69 19.15
CA ALA A 73 19.93 20.81 20.25
C ALA A 73 20.59 20.97 21.63
N GLN A 74 21.80 20.44 21.81
CA GLN A 74 22.48 20.36 23.12
C GLN A 74 23.48 21.51 23.37
N ASN A 75 23.98 22.17 22.33
CA ASN A 75 25.04 23.16 22.42
C ASN A 75 24.49 24.54 22.02
N LYS A 76 24.51 25.50 22.97
CA LYS A 76 23.93 26.85 22.81
C LYS A 76 24.97 27.95 22.61
N ASP A 77 26.24 27.59 22.59
CA ASP A 77 27.37 28.48 22.37
C ASP A 77 28.17 28.01 21.15
N VAL A 78 28.84 28.96 20.49
CA VAL A 78 29.55 28.72 19.22
C VAL A 78 30.66 27.69 19.41
N GLU A 79 31.43 27.81 20.49
CA GLU A 79 32.60 26.98 20.71
C GLU A 79 32.24 25.52 21.00
N SER A 80 31.24 25.27 21.85
CA SER A 80 30.79 23.92 22.18
C SER A 80 30.11 23.24 20.99
N LEU A 81 29.33 23.97 20.18
CA LEU A 81 28.70 23.43 18.98
C LEU A 81 29.75 23.05 17.94
N GLN A 82 30.74 23.90 17.71
CA GLN A 82 31.82 23.62 16.78
C GLN A 82 32.60 22.36 17.18
N LYS A 83 32.95 22.23 18.47
CA LYS A 83 33.61 21.04 19.01
C LYS A 83 32.74 19.78 18.85
N ALA A 84 31.44 19.88 19.13
CA ALA A 84 30.51 18.75 19.01
C ALA A 84 30.34 18.28 17.57
N LEU A 85 30.21 19.20 16.60
CA LEU A 85 30.08 18.87 15.17
C LEU A 85 31.33 18.15 14.64
N LYS A 86 32.53 18.60 15.04
CA LYS A 86 33.81 17.95 14.69
C LYS A 86 33.95 16.53 15.23
N CYS A 87 33.15 16.15 16.24
CA CYS A 87 33.19 14.80 16.79
C CYS A 87 32.30 13.80 16.03
N ILE A 88 31.39 14.25 15.16
CA ILE A 88 30.39 13.37 14.52
C ILE A 88 31.07 12.33 13.63
N VAL A 89 31.97 12.74 12.73
CA VAL A 89 32.64 11.83 11.80
C VAL A 89 33.59 10.90 12.53
N PRO A 90 34.55 11.37 13.37
CA PRO A 90 35.42 10.47 14.12
C PRO A 90 34.64 9.43 14.93
N TYR A 91 33.57 9.84 15.60
CA TYR A 91 32.71 8.95 16.39
C TYR A 91 32.04 7.86 15.54
N ALA A 92 31.62 8.15 14.31
CA ALA A 92 30.99 7.17 13.42
C ALA A 92 31.97 6.11 12.88
N PHE A 93 33.27 6.40 12.90
CA PHE A 93 34.37 5.53 12.45
C PHE A 93 35.15 4.90 13.62
N GLY A 94 34.60 4.91 14.83
CA GLY A 94 35.21 4.29 16.02
C GLY A 94 36.32 5.13 16.70
N ASP A 95 36.57 6.37 16.25
CA ASP A 95 37.50 7.28 16.95
C ASP A 95 36.75 8.09 18.02
N HIS A 96 36.90 7.63 19.27
CA HIS A 96 36.24 8.21 20.43
C HIS A 96 37.10 9.23 21.21
N LYS A 97 38.31 9.59 20.74
CA LYS A 97 39.27 10.44 21.49
C LYS A 97 38.64 11.74 22.00
N ASN A 98 37.97 12.45 21.10
CA ASN A 98 37.39 13.78 21.36
C ASN A 98 35.96 13.75 21.92
N CYS A 99 35.39 12.56 22.16
CA CYS A 99 34.02 12.44 22.67
C CYS A 99 33.92 12.82 24.15
N LYS A 100 32.76 13.35 24.59
CA LYS A 100 32.48 13.57 26.02
C LYS A 100 31.91 12.30 26.66
N GLU A 101 32.29 12.02 27.90
CA GLU A 101 31.81 10.85 28.66
C GLU A 101 30.30 10.83 28.89
N THR A 102 29.67 12.02 28.93
CA THR A 102 28.23 12.15 29.21
C THR A 102 27.36 11.39 28.20
N TRP A 103 27.77 11.34 26.93
CA TRP A 103 27.00 10.74 25.84
C TRP A 103 27.71 9.59 25.12
N CYS A 104 29.04 9.46 25.23
CA CYS A 104 29.80 8.41 24.56
C CYS A 104 29.71 7.08 25.32
N GLY A 105 28.97 6.11 24.78
CA GLY A 105 28.87 4.77 25.38
C GLY A 105 30.21 4.03 25.42
N PHE A 106 31.09 4.26 24.43
CA PHE A 106 32.41 3.64 24.38
C PHE A 106 33.29 4.06 25.57
N LYS A 107 33.26 5.34 25.96
CA LYS A 107 34.01 5.82 27.14
C LYS A 107 33.47 5.27 28.47
N LYS A 108 32.19 4.86 28.51
CA LYS A 108 31.59 4.25 29.70
C LYS A 108 31.92 2.76 29.80
N GLU A 109 31.75 2.03 28.70
CA GLU A 109 31.95 0.58 28.64
C GLU A 109 32.66 0.17 27.33
N PRO A 110 34.00 0.29 27.25
CA PRO A 110 34.73 0.07 25.99
C PRO A 110 34.60 -1.35 25.42
N LEU A 111 34.51 -2.37 26.29
CA LEU A 111 34.57 -3.78 25.92
C LEU A 111 33.25 -4.32 25.32
N THR A 112 32.12 -3.69 25.63
CA THR A 112 30.78 -4.14 25.23
C THR A 112 30.10 -3.17 24.25
N TYR A 113 30.73 -2.02 24.00
CA TYR A 113 30.13 -0.96 23.21
C TYR A 113 29.91 -1.37 21.76
N LYS A 114 28.70 -1.09 21.27
CA LYS A 114 28.33 -1.18 19.86
C LYS A 114 27.40 -0.03 19.49
N HIS A 115 27.52 0.50 18.28
CA HIS A 115 26.63 1.54 17.81
C HIS A 115 25.20 1.00 17.64
N LYS A 116 24.24 1.51 18.42
CA LYS A 116 22.84 1.04 18.36
C LYS A 116 22.14 1.36 17.04
N ASP A 117 22.50 2.49 16.44
CA ASP A 117 21.79 3.09 15.30
C ASP A 117 22.57 2.97 13.97
N LEU A 118 23.80 2.43 13.96
CA LEU A 118 24.54 2.13 12.72
C LEU A 118 24.20 0.73 12.19
N PRO A 119 24.29 0.50 10.86
CA PRO A 119 24.06 -0.81 10.26
C PRO A 119 24.94 -1.89 10.90
N HIS A 120 24.33 -3.06 11.18
CA HIS A 120 25.00 -4.21 11.80
C HIS A 120 25.69 -3.93 13.15
N HIS A 121 25.40 -2.79 13.78
CA HIS A 121 26.04 -2.34 15.02
C HIS A 121 27.57 -2.19 14.95
N LYS A 122 28.10 -1.94 13.75
CA LYS A 122 29.53 -1.77 13.48
C LYS A 122 29.86 -0.34 13.10
N ASP A 123 31.12 0.04 13.31
CA ASP A 123 31.68 1.31 12.87
C ASP A 123 31.70 1.39 11.34
N LEU A 124 31.58 2.60 10.80
CA LEU A 124 31.79 2.82 9.37
C LEU A 124 33.24 2.50 9.00
N GLN A 125 33.42 1.91 7.82
CA GLN A 125 34.71 1.51 7.27
C GLN A 125 34.81 2.11 5.88
N ASP A 126 35.86 2.91 5.61
CA ASP A 126 36.31 3.49 4.33
C ASP A 126 36.92 4.88 4.58
N GLU A 127 38.24 5.02 4.36
CA GLU A 127 38.96 6.28 4.57
C GLU A 127 38.59 7.36 3.54
N GLN A 128 38.20 6.99 2.32
CA GLN A 128 37.73 7.96 1.33
C GLN A 128 36.38 8.54 1.75
N LEU A 129 35.46 7.70 2.23
CA LEU A 129 34.18 8.13 2.79
C LEU A 129 34.37 9.00 4.03
N LYS A 130 35.28 8.63 4.93
CA LYS A 130 35.61 9.42 6.12
C LYS A 130 36.11 10.82 5.76
N SER A 131 37.03 10.90 4.80
CA SER A 131 37.55 12.17 4.29
C SER A 131 36.43 13.02 3.68
N ALA A 132 35.57 12.41 2.85
CA ALA A 132 34.48 13.11 2.19
C ALA A 132 33.41 13.64 3.18
N LEU A 133 33.05 12.85 4.20
CA LEU A 133 32.14 13.26 5.26
C LEU A 133 32.74 14.34 6.17
N THR A 134 34.05 14.28 6.40
CA THR A 134 34.78 15.30 7.18
C THR A 134 34.73 16.63 6.45
N SER A 135 35.12 16.66 5.17
CA SER A 135 35.04 17.86 4.33
C SER A 135 33.64 18.45 4.29
N LEU A 136 32.61 17.60 4.14
CA LEU A 136 31.21 18.05 4.14
C LEU A 136 30.81 18.70 5.47
N LEU A 137 31.14 18.07 6.60
CA LEU A 137 30.75 18.60 7.92
C LEU A 137 31.60 19.80 8.33
N ASP A 138 32.85 19.90 7.88
CA ASP A 138 33.74 21.01 8.19
C ASP A 138 33.18 22.36 7.71
N GLU A 139 32.45 22.40 6.59
CA GLU A 139 31.71 23.59 6.14
C GLU A 139 30.74 24.11 7.23
N TYR A 140 30.09 23.20 7.94
CA TYR A 140 29.18 23.50 9.04
C TYR A 140 29.89 23.81 10.37
N THR A 141 31.21 23.60 10.44
CA THR A 141 32.03 23.96 11.61
C THR A 141 32.70 25.32 11.48
N THR A 142 32.51 26.03 10.36
CA THR A 142 33.01 27.40 10.19
C THR A 142 32.31 28.35 11.17
N GLU A 143 33.04 29.32 11.71
CA GLU A 143 32.50 30.24 12.73
C GLU A 143 31.24 30.98 12.22
N THR A 144 31.23 31.38 10.95
CA THR A 144 30.10 32.03 10.28
C THR A 144 28.86 31.15 10.25
N VAL A 145 28.98 29.86 9.91
CA VAL A 145 27.83 28.94 9.83
C VAL A 145 27.37 28.55 11.24
N VAL A 146 28.30 28.28 12.15
CA VAL A 146 27.97 27.93 13.54
C VAL A 146 27.21 29.08 14.22
N LYS A 147 27.62 30.35 14.02
CA LYS A 147 26.87 31.53 14.51
C LYS A 147 25.42 31.57 14.00
N LYS A 148 25.15 31.07 12.80
CA LYS A 148 23.79 30.95 12.25
C LYS A 148 23.01 29.75 12.82
N LEU A 149 23.69 28.68 13.20
CA LEU A 149 23.07 27.46 13.74
C LEU A 149 22.73 27.56 15.24
N VAL A 150 23.57 28.27 16.02
CA VAL A 150 23.42 28.44 17.48
C VAL A 150 22.03 28.95 17.92
N PRO A 151 21.38 29.93 17.24
CA PRO A 151 20.04 30.38 17.60
C PRO A 151 18.96 29.30 17.54
N PHE A 152 19.25 28.16 16.88
CA PHE A 152 18.35 27.03 16.70
C PHE A 152 16.95 27.47 16.25
N ALA A 153 16.90 28.32 15.22
CA ALA A 153 15.66 28.84 14.66
C ALA A 153 14.83 27.68 14.10
N ASN A 154 13.74 27.34 14.81
CA ASN A 154 12.90 26.19 14.48
C ASN A 154 11.71 26.62 13.58
N SER A 155 11.66 26.09 12.36
CA SER A 155 10.56 26.31 11.41
C SER A 155 9.19 25.86 11.94
N GLN A 156 9.14 24.94 12.91
CA GLN A 156 7.90 24.50 13.55
C GLN A 156 7.13 25.66 14.21
N ARG A 157 7.82 26.74 14.62
CA ARG A 157 7.14 27.95 15.14
C ARG A 157 6.30 28.61 14.05
N ASN A 158 6.84 28.69 12.84
CA ASN A 158 6.15 29.24 11.67
C ASN A 158 5.03 28.31 11.21
N GLU A 159 5.27 27.00 11.17
CA GLU A 159 4.22 26.02 10.83
C GLU A 159 3.06 26.04 11.83
N ALA A 160 3.34 26.18 13.13
CA ALA A 160 2.32 26.30 14.16
C ALA A 160 1.48 27.57 13.99
N LEU A 161 2.08 28.70 13.59
CA LEU A 161 1.34 29.92 13.26
C LEU A 161 0.51 29.72 11.99
N ASN A 162 1.09 29.17 10.93
CA ASN A 162 0.40 28.89 9.67
C ASN A 162 -0.80 27.95 9.85
N SER A 163 -0.71 26.98 10.76
CA SER A 163 -1.83 26.10 11.09
C SER A 163 -3.00 26.87 11.76
N ILE A 164 -2.71 27.83 12.64
CA ILE A 164 -3.75 28.69 13.25
C ILE A 164 -4.34 29.61 12.19
N VAL A 165 -3.50 30.23 11.34
CA VAL A 165 -3.96 31.04 10.20
C VAL A 165 -4.87 30.23 9.30
N GLY A 166 -4.49 29.02 8.90
CA GLY A 166 -5.30 28.14 8.05
C GLY A 166 -6.63 27.72 8.69
N SER A 167 -6.74 27.72 10.02
CA SER A 167 -8.01 27.47 10.70
C SER A 167 -9.00 28.63 10.63
N LYS A 168 -8.51 29.88 10.52
CA LYS A 168 -9.32 31.10 10.44
C LYS A 168 -9.48 31.62 9.01
N ASN A 169 -8.49 31.39 8.15
CA ASN A 169 -8.42 31.74 6.74
C ASN A 169 -8.22 30.47 5.88
N PRO A 170 -9.25 29.62 5.77
CA PRO A 170 -9.12 28.33 5.10
C PRO A 170 -9.00 28.48 3.58
N LYS A 171 -8.04 27.79 2.96
CA LYS A 171 -7.79 27.80 1.50
C LYS A 171 -9.00 27.39 0.63
N ILE A 172 -9.98 26.70 1.22
CA ILE A 172 -11.23 26.31 0.53
C ILE A 172 -12.19 27.47 0.27
N ARG A 173 -11.93 28.64 0.85
CA ARG A 173 -12.71 29.86 0.63
C ARG A 173 -11.75 30.97 0.21
N PHE A 174 -12.09 31.66 -0.86
CA PHE A 174 -11.27 32.76 -1.36
C PHE A 174 -11.55 34.01 -0.55
N TYR A 175 -10.60 34.38 0.32
CA TYR A 175 -10.60 35.65 1.04
C TYR A 175 -9.52 36.61 0.53
N GLY A 176 -8.75 36.20 -0.49
CA GLY A 176 -7.65 36.99 -1.06
C GLY A 176 -8.13 38.38 -1.50
N SER A 177 -7.34 39.40 -1.21
CA SER A 177 -7.63 40.81 -1.55
C SER A 177 -8.87 41.42 -0.87
N SER A 178 -9.28 40.89 0.29
CA SER A 178 -10.34 41.49 1.11
C SER A 178 -9.82 41.85 2.50
N GLU A 179 -10.39 42.91 3.10
CA GLU A 179 -10.15 43.27 4.51
C GLU A 179 -10.46 42.12 5.48
N SER A 180 -11.33 41.19 5.07
CA SER A 180 -11.64 39.98 5.83
C SER A 180 -10.42 39.06 5.99
N SER A 181 -9.53 38.99 5.00
CA SER A 181 -8.30 38.20 5.12
C SER A 181 -7.39 38.78 6.19
N ASP A 182 -7.18 40.09 6.18
CA ASP A 182 -6.33 40.78 7.15
C ASP A 182 -6.86 40.62 8.57
N PHE A 183 -8.16 40.78 8.76
CA PHE A 183 -8.82 40.56 10.06
C PHE A 183 -8.64 39.11 10.57
N ARG A 184 -8.76 38.11 9.68
CA ARG A 184 -8.58 36.69 10.04
C ARG A 184 -7.14 36.36 10.41
N VAL A 185 -6.18 36.93 9.70
CA VAL A 185 -4.75 36.79 10.02
C VAL A 185 -4.43 37.49 11.34
N ALA A 186 -4.92 38.71 11.56
CA ALA A 186 -4.78 39.42 12.84
C ALA A 186 -5.36 38.62 14.01
N CYS A 187 -6.55 38.04 13.85
CA CYS A 187 -7.14 37.14 14.84
C CYS A 187 -6.29 35.90 15.11
N ALA A 188 -5.63 35.34 14.09
CA ALA A 188 -4.75 34.18 14.24
C ALA A 188 -3.49 34.54 15.03
N VAL A 189 -2.89 35.70 14.75
CA VAL A 189 -1.73 36.23 15.48
C VAL A 189 -2.09 36.53 16.94
N ALA A 190 -3.23 37.19 17.17
CA ALA A 190 -3.72 37.45 18.52
C ALA A 190 -3.95 36.15 19.30
N GLN A 191 -4.62 35.16 18.71
CA GLN A 191 -4.79 33.84 19.33
C GLN A 191 -3.46 33.13 19.62
N LYS A 192 -2.45 33.27 18.75
CA LYS A 192 -1.13 32.68 18.95
C LYS A 192 -0.42 33.26 20.17
N ASN A 193 -0.51 34.58 20.34
CA ASN A 193 0.25 35.31 21.36
C ASN A 193 -0.43 35.26 22.73
N ILE A 194 -1.74 35.50 22.79
CA ILE A 194 -2.47 35.64 24.08
C ILE A 194 -3.54 34.56 24.31
N GLY A 195 -3.77 33.64 23.36
CA GLY A 195 -4.78 32.58 23.48
C GLY A 195 -6.18 33.03 23.09
N TYR A 196 -7.19 32.22 23.37
CA TYR A 196 -8.58 32.50 22.99
C TYR A 196 -9.17 33.71 23.74
N SER A 197 -8.58 34.09 24.88
CA SER A 197 -8.86 35.34 25.59
C SER A 197 -8.59 36.62 24.79
N TYR A 198 -7.97 36.52 23.60
CA TYR A 198 -7.81 37.67 22.70
C TYR A 198 -9.13 38.36 22.36
N ILE A 199 -10.22 37.58 22.28
CA ILE A 199 -11.55 38.09 21.99
C ILE A 199 -12.03 39.01 23.11
N ASP A 200 -11.80 38.64 24.37
CA ASP A 200 -12.16 39.46 25.53
C ASP A 200 -11.37 40.77 25.53
N SER A 201 -10.07 40.68 25.22
CA SER A 201 -9.19 41.85 25.10
C SER A 201 -9.65 42.78 23.97
N THR A 202 -10.02 42.24 22.81
CA THR A 202 -10.52 43.03 21.67
C THR A 202 -11.85 43.70 21.98
N LEU A 203 -12.80 42.99 22.60
CA LEU A 203 -14.11 43.55 22.98
C LEU A 203 -13.97 44.70 23.96
N ASN A 204 -13.13 44.55 25.00
CA ASN A 204 -12.82 45.62 25.95
C ASN A 204 -12.24 46.87 25.26
N HIS A 205 -11.35 46.70 24.29
CA HIS A 205 -10.78 47.82 23.52
C HIS A 205 -11.81 48.50 22.60
N LEU A 206 -12.86 47.78 22.19
CA LEU A 206 -13.98 48.33 21.43
C LEU A 206 -15.05 48.98 22.32
N GLY A 207 -14.83 49.04 23.65
CA GLY A 207 -15.81 49.54 24.61
C GLY A 207 -17.00 48.61 24.85
N ILE A 208 -16.88 47.34 24.48
CA ILE A 208 -17.93 46.32 24.63
C ILE A 208 -17.55 45.41 25.80
N GLU A 209 -18.38 45.38 26.85
CA GLU A 209 -18.16 44.47 27.98
C GLU A 209 -18.36 43.00 27.54
N PRO A 210 -17.34 42.11 27.68
CA PRO A 210 -17.48 40.71 27.33
C PRO A 210 -18.47 40.00 28.25
N GLY A 211 -19.55 39.47 27.69
CA GLY A 211 -20.52 38.71 28.47
C GLY A 211 -19.92 37.43 29.07
N ASN A 212 -20.48 36.97 30.20
CA ASN A 212 -20.00 35.80 30.95
C ASN A 212 -19.92 34.51 30.09
N ILE A 213 -20.81 34.35 29.12
CA ILE A 213 -20.80 33.24 28.16
C ILE A 213 -19.52 33.26 27.30
N CYS A 214 -19.12 34.45 26.81
CA CYS A 214 -17.92 34.63 25.98
C CYS A 214 -16.67 34.27 26.78
N ILE A 215 -16.51 34.86 27.97
CA ILE A 215 -15.38 34.61 28.87
C ILE A 215 -15.27 33.12 29.22
N THR A 216 -16.40 32.50 29.59
CA THR A 216 -16.45 31.07 29.94
C THR A 216 -16.08 30.19 28.73
N HIS A 217 -16.53 30.54 27.53
CA HIS A 217 -16.21 29.81 26.31
C HIS A 217 -14.71 29.91 25.96
N ASN A 218 -14.15 31.12 25.99
CA ASN A 218 -12.73 31.37 25.71
C ASN A 218 -11.83 30.63 26.71
N SER A 219 -12.15 30.68 28.01
CA SER A 219 -11.45 29.93 29.05
C SER A 219 -11.49 28.41 28.81
N LYS A 220 -12.64 27.86 28.40
CA LYS A 220 -12.76 26.42 28.05
C LYS A 220 -11.87 26.05 26.86
N LEU A 221 -11.80 26.89 25.83
CA LEU A 221 -10.95 26.64 24.66
C LEU A 221 -9.46 26.71 24.99
N ASP A 222 -9.05 27.66 25.82
CA ASP A 222 -7.65 27.74 26.30
C ASP A 222 -7.27 26.52 27.14
N LYS A 223 -8.13 26.09 28.07
CA LYS A 223 -7.93 24.84 28.83
C LYS A 223 -7.81 23.61 27.92
N LYS A 224 -8.61 23.53 26.85
CA LYS A 224 -8.53 22.44 25.87
C LYS A 224 -7.19 22.47 25.14
N ARG A 225 -6.75 23.65 24.68
CA ARG A 225 -5.46 23.87 24.01
C ARG A 225 -4.30 23.44 24.91
N GLU A 226 -4.32 23.81 26.18
CA GLU A 226 -3.29 23.43 27.16
C GLU A 226 -3.23 21.92 27.37
N LYS A 227 -4.38 21.26 27.56
CA LYS A 227 -4.46 19.79 27.67
C LYS A 227 -3.93 19.09 26.42
N ASP A 228 -4.26 19.59 25.23
CA ASP A 228 -3.75 19.03 23.98
C ASP A 228 -2.24 19.24 23.81
N ASN A 229 -1.71 20.40 24.20
CA ASN A 229 -0.28 20.67 24.18
C ASN A 229 0.47 19.74 25.15
N TYR A 230 -0.04 19.61 26.38
CA TYR A 230 0.48 18.67 27.37
C TYR A 230 0.47 17.24 26.82
N ARG A 231 -0.66 16.75 26.33
CA ARG A 231 -0.78 15.41 25.73
C ARG A 231 0.21 15.20 24.57
N LYS A 232 0.35 16.16 23.65
CA LYS A 232 1.29 16.09 22.52
C LYS A 232 2.76 16.14 22.95
N SER A 233 3.05 16.69 24.12
CA SER A 233 4.40 16.77 24.70
C SER A 233 4.87 15.43 25.29
N LEU A 234 3.94 14.57 25.72
CA LEU A 234 4.22 13.27 26.34
C LEU A 234 5.04 12.36 25.43
N LYS A 235 6.01 11.65 26.03
CA LYS A 235 6.88 10.69 25.34
C LYS A 235 6.08 9.61 24.59
N THR A 236 5.04 9.07 25.23
CA THR A 236 4.17 8.03 24.64
C THR A 236 3.49 8.51 23.35
N CYS A 237 2.99 9.75 23.32
CA CYS A 237 2.39 10.36 22.13
C CYS A 237 3.41 10.64 21.03
N LYS A 238 4.64 11.05 21.37
CA LYS A 238 5.73 11.23 20.39
C LYS A 238 6.15 9.89 19.77
N VAL A 239 6.31 8.85 20.60
CA VAL A 239 6.62 7.48 20.15
C VAL A 239 5.52 6.95 19.23
N ARG A 240 4.24 7.06 19.63
CA ARG A 240 3.11 6.62 18.79
C ARG A 240 3.06 7.36 17.45
N ARG A 241 3.35 8.67 17.43
CA ARG A 241 3.41 9.45 16.18
C ARG A 241 4.50 8.94 15.23
N HIS A 242 5.69 8.63 15.77
CA HIS A 242 6.80 8.08 15.00
C HIS A 242 6.45 6.69 14.46
N LEU A 243 5.83 5.82 15.26
CA LEU A 243 5.34 4.50 14.81
C LEU A 243 4.35 4.64 13.65
N LEU A 244 3.34 5.51 13.79
CA LEU A 244 2.36 5.80 12.73
C LEU A 244 2.98 6.42 11.47
N GLN A 245 4.06 7.18 11.60
CA GLN A 245 4.82 7.69 10.46
C GLN A 245 5.55 6.56 9.75
N ASN A 246 6.25 5.69 10.49
CA ASN A 246 6.92 4.52 9.93
C ASN A 246 5.93 3.58 9.25
N GLU A 247 4.79 3.27 9.88
CA GLU A 247 3.72 2.47 9.29
C GLU A 247 3.25 3.05 7.94
N ARG A 248 3.08 4.38 7.86
CA ARG A 248 2.71 5.08 6.62
C ARG A 248 3.80 5.00 5.56
N ILE A 249 5.06 5.24 5.93
CA ILE A 249 6.20 5.11 5.00
C ILE A 249 6.27 3.69 4.46
N THR A 250 6.25 2.67 5.34
CA THR A 250 6.28 1.26 4.94
C THR A 250 5.09 0.88 4.06
N LYS A 251 3.88 1.38 4.37
CA LYS A 251 2.70 1.15 3.54
C LYS A 251 2.86 1.80 2.16
N ASN A 252 3.36 3.03 2.09
CA ASN A 252 3.63 3.72 0.83
C ASN A 252 4.69 2.98 0.01
N THR A 253 5.81 2.57 0.61
CA THR A 253 6.84 1.76 -0.07
C THR A 253 6.28 0.43 -0.58
N LYS A 254 5.44 -0.27 0.21
CA LYS A 254 4.78 -1.51 -0.25
C LYS A 254 3.84 -1.25 -1.42
N ASN A 255 3.09 -0.15 -1.39
CA ASN A 255 2.22 0.25 -2.49
C ASN A 255 3.05 0.62 -3.73
N GLU A 256 4.15 1.36 -3.58
CA GLU A 256 5.08 1.69 -4.67
C GLU A 256 5.74 0.45 -5.27
N VAL A 257 6.10 -0.56 -4.48
CA VAL A 257 6.61 -1.84 -5.00
C VAL A 257 5.53 -2.60 -5.77
N LYS A 258 4.29 -2.58 -5.27
CA LYS A 258 3.14 -3.27 -5.89
C LYS A 258 2.64 -2.60 -7.17
N GLU A 259 2.69 -1.27 -7.20
CA GLU A 259 2.20 -0.42 -8.30
C GLU A 259 3.32 -0.09 -9.30
N GLY A 260 4.57 -0.43 -8.98
CA GLY A 260 5.79 0.13 -9.58
C GLY A 260 6.03 1.55 -9.07
N LYS A 261 7.30 2.02 -9.01
CA LYS A 261 7.65 3.39 -8.55
C LYS A 261 6.68 4.40 -9.17
N THR A 262 5.70 4.86 -8.39
CA THR A 262 4.59 5.67 -8.88
C THR A 262 4.97 7.15 -8.84
N TYR A 263 5.85 7.48 -7.89
CA TYR A 263 6.61 8.71 -7.77
C TYR A 263 8.03 8.36 -7.33
N GLU A 264 9.00 8.80 -8.11
CA GLU A 264 10.39 9.00 -7.69
C GLU A 264 10.81 10.39 -8.17
N THR A 265 11.55 11.10 -7.33
CA THR A 265 12.13 12.40 -7.63
C THR A 265 13.03 12.27 -8.87
N GLY A 266 12.60 12.83 -10.00
CA GLY A 266 13.38 12.78 -11.26
C GLY A 266 13.00 11.68 -12.26
N ILE A 267 11.82 11.05 -12.18
CA ILE A 267 11.35 10.15 -13.26
C ILE A 267 11.23 10.89 -14.62
N GLY A 268 11.02 12.22 -14.61
CA GLY A 268 11.08 13.03 -15.84
C GLY A 268 12.50 13.33 -16.34
N LEU A 269 13.56 12.93 -15.64
CA LEU A 269 14.96 13.32 -15.92
C LEU A 269 15.93 12.14 -16.06
N ASN A 270 15.56 10.92 -15.67
CA ASN A 270 16.36 9.73 -15.94
C ASN A 270 15.74 8.95 -17.11
N LEU A 271 15.80 9.53 -18.31
CA LEU A 271 15.84 8.72 -19.53
C LEU A 271 17.23 8.10 -19.57
N SER A 272 17.28 6.78 -19.74
CA SER A 272 18.48 6.02 -20.07
C SER A 272 19.25 6.78 -21.14
N THR A 273 20.43 7.27 -20.79
CA THR A 273 21.42 7.74 -21.75
C THR A 273 21.89 6.54 -22.54
N GLU A 274 21.14 6.18 -23.59
CA GLU A 274 21.65 5.53 -24.77
C GLU A 274 20.60 5.60 -25.89
N ASN A 275 20.99 6.32 -26.94
CA ASN A 275 20.39 6.44 -28.28
C ASN A 275 19.51 7.68 -28.60
N THR A 276 20.22 8.63 -29.22
CA THR A 276 19.81 9.57 -30.29
C THR A 276 19.29 10.96 -29.88
N PRO A 277 19.86 12.08 -30.40
CA PRO A 277 19.57 13.43 -29.92
C PRO A 277 18.33 14.06 -30.58
N GLY A 278 17.58 14.87 -29.84
CA GLY A 278 16.96 16.09 -30.39
C GLY A 278 15.45 16.26 -30.34
N LEU A 279 14.61 15.23 -30.12
CA LEU A 279 13.16 15.35 -30.31
C LEU A 279 12.27 15.05 -29.07
N ALA A 280 12.76 14.31 -28.07
CA ALA A 280 11.91 13.75 -27.01
C ALA A 280 11.46 14.74 -25.90
N ASN A 281 12.19 15.85 -25.66
CA ASN A 281 11.85 16.77 -24.56
C ASN A 281 10.65 17.68 -24.86
N ILE A 282 10.30 17.87 -26.14
CA ILE A 282 9.15 18.70 -26.57
C ILE A 282 7.84 17.88 -26.47
N GLU A 283 7.88 16.58 -26.77
CA GLU A 283 6.70 15.69 -26.75
C GLU A 283 6.21 15.38 -25.33
N SER A 284 7.07 15.43 -24.31
CA SER A 284 6.68 15.12 -22.93
C SER A 284 5.75 16.17 -22.32
N ASN A 285 6.02 17.46 -22.54
CA ASN A 285 5.23 18.60 -22.07
C ASN A 285 3.95 18.81 -22.90
N ALA A 286 3.99 18.58 -24.22
CA ALA A 286 2.84 18.69 -25.10
C ALA A 286 1.74 17.66 -24.76
N ASN A 287 2.15 16.43 -24.45
CA ASN A 287 1.22 15.34 -24.10
C ASN A 287 0.56 15.53 -22.72
N ASP A 288 1.27 16.11 -21.74
CA ASP A 288 0.67 16.41 -20.43
C ASP A 288 -0.37 17.53 -20.52
N HIS A 289 -0.11 18.54 -21.35
CA HIS A 289 -1.10 19.59 -21.67
C HIS A 289 -2.30 19.03 -22.46
N LYS A 290 -2.09 18.08 -23.38
CA LYS A 290 -3.14 17.36 -24.12
C LYS A 290 -4.09 16.63 -23.17
N LEU A 291 -3.56 15.88 -22.21
CA LEU A 291 -4.34 15.18 -21.18
C LEU A 291 -5.13 16.14 -20.27
N GLU A 292 -4.53 17.24 -19.83
CA GLU A 292 -5.24 18.26 -19.03
C GLU A 292 -6.37 18.93 -19.81
N LYS A 293 -6.17 19.20 -21.09
CA LYS A 293 -7.22 19.70 -21.98
C LYS A 293 -8.36 18.68 -22.07
N LEU A 294 -8.06 17.41 -22.33
CA LEU A 294 -9.07 16.35 -22.39
C LEU A 294 -9.90 16.25 -21.11
N PHE A 295 -9.27 16.31 -19.93
CA PHE A 295 -9.99 16.31 -18.65
C PHE A 295 -10.97 17.48 -18.49
N LYS A 296 -10.67 18.64 -19.09
CA LYS A 296 -11.54 19.84 -19.04
C LYS A 296 -12.60 19.84 -20.14
N THR A 297 -12.32 19.24 -21.30
CA THR A 297 -13.17 19.35 -22.50
C THR A 297 -14.19 18.23 -22.63
N ILE A 298 -13.93 17.03 -22.10
CA ILE A 298 -14.87 15.91 -22.20
C ILE A 298 -16.16 16.23 -21.45
N THR A 299 -17.27 16.31 -22.19
CA THR A 299 -18.60 16.62 -21.65
C THR A 299 -19.35 15.37 -21.18
N LYS A 300 -20.37 15.56 -20.33
CA LYS A 300 -21.25 14.46 -19.88
C LYS A 300 -21.91 13.71 -21.05
N LYS A 301 -22.37 14.45 -22.07
CA LYS A 301 -23.00 13.89 -23.28
C LYS A 301 -22.03 13.03 -24.09
N GLN A 302 -20.79 13.48 -24.27
CA GLN A 302 -19.75 12.67 -24.93
C GLN A 302 -19.48 11.39 -24.15
N CYS A 303 -19.43 11.44 -22.81
CA CYS A 303 -19.25 10.21 -22.04
C CYS A 303 -20.43 9.24 -22.17
N GLU A 304 -21.67 9.71 -22.31
CA GLU A 304 -22.84 8.86 -22.58
C GLU A 304 -22.72 8.16 -23.95
N GLU A 305 -22.13 8.83 -24.95
CA GLU A 305 -21.80 8.20 -26.24
C GLU A 305 -20.67 7.17 -26.10
N PHE A 306 -19.64 7.45 -25.29
CA PHE A 306 -18.56 6.49 -25.04
C PHE A 306 -19.06 5.22 -24.37
N ASP A 307 -20.00 5.34 -23.41
CA ASP A 307 -20.59 4.21 -22.69
C ASP A 307 -21.32 3.24 -23.63
N LYS A 308 -21.80 3.70 -24.80
CA LYS A 308 -22.47 2.82 -25.80
C LYS A 308 -21.52 1.81 -26.44
N LEU A 309 -20.21 2.07 -26.47
CA LEU A 309 -19.20 1.19 -27.08
C LEU A 309 -18.55 0.21 -26.10
N VAL A 310 -18.90 0.28 -24.81
CA VAL A 310 -18.30 -0.55 -23.77
C VAL A 310 -19.36 -1.19 -22.90
N PRO A 311 -19.07 -2.37 -22.31
CA PRO A 311 -19.99 -2.95 -21.34
C PRO A 311 -20.13 -2.04 -20.11
N HIS A 312 -21.25 -2.21 -19.41
CA HIS A 312 -21.43 -1.64 -18.07
C HIS A 312 -20.24 -2.02 -17.17
N CYS A 313 -19.88 -1.14 -16.24
CA CYS A 313 -18.81 -1.45 -15.33
C CYS A 313 -19.14 -2.69 -14.51
N MET A 314 -18.25 -3.67 -14.58
CA MET A 314 -18.32 -4.82 -13.72
C MET A 314 -17.88 -4.40 -12.32
N GLU A 315 -18.70 -4.71 -11.31
CA GLU A 315 -18.35 -4.54 -9.91
C GLU A 315 -18.11 -5.92 -9.29
N ARG A 316 -17.10 -6.02 -8.42
CA ARG A 316 -16.91 -7.24 -7.66
C ARG A 316 -18.10 -7.38 -6.70
N PRO A 317 -18.81 -8.52 -6.68
CA PRO A 317 -19.94 -8.75 -5.79
C PRO A 317 -19.58 -8.42 -4.34
N GLN A 318 -20.47 -7.71 -3.65
CA GLN A 318 -20.33 -7.50 -2.22
C GLN A 318 -20.76 -8.77 -1.50
N VAL A 319 -19.80 -9.46 -0.88
CA VAL A 319 -20.07 -10.67 -0.09
C VAL A 319 -20.59 -10.27 1.28
N VAL A 320 -21.73 -10.83 1.68
CA VAL A 320 -22.27 -10.66 3.03
C VAL A 320 -21.82 -11.83 3.90
N TYR A 321 -20.88 -11.55 4.80
CA TYR A 321 -20.39 -12.59 5.70
C TYR A 321 -21.39 -12.91 6.80
N LYS A 322 -21.60 -14.21 7.07
CA LYS A 322 -22.41 -14.67 8.20
C LYS A 322 -21.77 -14.24 9.52
N THR A 323 -22.61 -13.76 10.43
CA THR A 323 -22.23 -13.47 11.81
C THR A 323 -22.65 -14.62 12.71
N TYR A 324 -21.97 -14.76 13.85
CA TYR A 324 -22.25 -15.80 14.81
C TYR A 324 -23.68 -15.70 15.36
N SER A 325 -24.41 -16.82 15.30
CA SER A 325 -25.71 -17.00 15.95
C SER A 325 -25.57 -17.91 17.17
N GLN A 326 -26.17 -17.48 18.29
CA GLN A 326 -26.27 -18.31 19.50
C GLN A 326 -27.34 -19.41 19.37
N THR A 327 -28.28 -19.28 18.44
CA THR A 327 -29.43 -20.20 18.31
C THR A 327 -29.14 -21.40 17.42
N MET A 328 -28.04 -21.39 16.68
CA MET A 328 -27.71 -22.43 15.70
C MET A 328 -26.32 -23.02 16.01
N PRO A 329 -26.19 -24.35 16.15
CA PRO A 329 -24.88 -24.98 16.25
C PRO A 329 -24.14 -24.91 14.91
N TYR A 330 -22.81 -24.83 14.93
CA TYR A 330 -21.96 -24.85 13.74
C TYR A 330 -21.19 -26.16 13.69
N GLN A 331 -21.15 -26.79 12.52
CA GLN A 331 -20.35 -27.99 12.28
C GLN A 331 -19.21 -27.63 11.32
N PHE A 332 -18.00 -27.55 11.87
CA PHE A 332 -16.80 -27.26 11.07
C PHE A 332 -16.22 -28.52 10.46
N ILE A 333 -15.98 -28.44 9.16
CA ILE A 333 -15.31 -29.43 8.34
C ILE A 333 -14.12 -28.70 7.72
N ILE A 334 -12.93 -28.99 8.21
CA ILE A 334 -11.70 -28.41 7.70
C ILE A 334 -11.39 -29.12 6.38
N PHE A 335 -11.10 -28.39 5.30
CA PHE A 335 -10.79 -28.98 4.00
C PHE A 335 -9.60 -28.29 3.31
N ASP A 336 -8.93 -29.03 2.43
CA ASP A 336 -7.79 -28.58 1.65
C ASP A 336 -7.69 -29.37 0.33
N LEU A 337 -7.06 -28.77 -0.69
CA LEU A 337 -6.90 -29.35 -2.03
C LEU A 337 -5.44 -29.38 -2.46
N GLU A 338 -5.03 -30.52 -3.03
CA GLU A 338 -3.87 -30.54 -3.93
C GLU A 338 -4.32 -30.44 -5.38
N THR A 339 -3.59 -29.68 -6.19
CA THR A 339 -3.98 -29.36 -7.56
C THR A 339 -2.88 -29.60 -8.58
N SER A 340 -3.28 -29.72 -9.86
CA SER A 340 -2.36 -29.91 -10.99
C SER A 340 -1.59 -28.65 -11.40
N ASP A 341 -2.08 -27.48 -11.00
CA ASP A 341 -1.52 -26.15 -11.30
C ASP A 341 -1.92 -25.16 -10.19
N THR A 342 -1.30 -23.98 -10.18
CA THR A 342 -1.58 -22.85 -9.29
C THR A 342 -2.47 -21.77 -9.93
N GLY A 343 -2.84 -21.97 -11.20
CA GLY A 343 -3.65 -21.04 -12.01
C GLY A 343 -5.14 -21.39 -12.10
N SER A 344 -5.88 -20.65 -12.93
CA SER A 344 -7.32 -20.88 -13.15
C SER A 344 -7.65 -22.19 -13.87
N LYS A 345 -6.64 -22.90 -14.38
CA LYS A 345 -6.76 -24.22 -15.03
C LYS A 345 -6.47 -25.38 -14.08
N ALA A 346 -6.25 -25.10 -12.80
CA ALA A 346 -6.01 -26.10 -11.77
C ALA A 346 -7.13 -27.15 -11.73
N GLU A 347 -6.73 -28.41 -11.84
CA GLU A 347 -7.59 -29.57 -11.62
C GLU A 347 -7.28 -30.14 -10.23
N ILE A 348 -8.29 -30.67 -9.55
CA ILE A 348 -8.12 -31.26 -8.21
C ILE A 348 -7.44 -32.62 -8.37
N CYS A 349 -6.34 -32.83 -7.63
CA CYS A 349 -5.59 -34.08 -7.57
C CYS A 349 -5.71 -34.79 -6.22
N GLN A 350 -6.01 -34.05 -5.15
CA GLN A 350 -6.37 -34.61 -3.85
C GLN A 350 -7.40 -33.69 -3.20
N LEU A 351 -8.44 -34.27 -2.59
CA LEU A 351 -9.41 -33.57 -1.76
C LEU A 351 -9.42 -34.24 -0.40
N SER A 352 -9.08 -33.48 0.63
CA SER A 352 -9.09 -33.96 2.01
C SER A 352 -9.94 -33.08 2.90
N ALA A 353 -10.55 -33.70 3.90
CA ALA A 353 -11.31 -33.01 4.91
C ALA A 353 -11.28 -33.73 6.26
N ILE A 354 -11.44 -32.98 7.34
CA ILE A 354 -11.55 -33.51 8.69
C ILE A 354 -12.56 -32.70 9.51
N THR A 355 -13.42 -33.36 10.27
CA THR A 355 -14.34 -32.67 11.18
C THR A 355 -13.61 -32.17 12.42
N GLN A 356 -14.22 -31.25 13.17
CA GLN A 356 -13.76 -30.89 14.51
C GLN A 356 -13.52 -32.12 15.42
N THR A 357 -14.41 -33.11 15.35
CA THR A 357 -14.32 -34.36 16.14
C THR A 357 -13.26 -35.34 15.65
N GLY A 358 -12.74 -35.16 14.43
CA GLY A 358 -11.66 -35.98 13.87
C GLY A 358 -12.09 -37.03 12.84
N SER A 359 -13.36 -37.05 12.41
CA SER A 359 -13.79 -37.88 11.27
C SER A 359 -13.15 -37.36 9.99
N MET A 360 -12.49 -38.23 9.22
CA MET A 360 -11.67 -37.85 8.08
C MET A 360 -12.25 -38.34 6.75
N TYR A 361 -12.01 -37.57 5.70
CA TYR A 361 -12.22 -37.91 4.30
C TYR A 361 -10.95 -37.54 3.54
N SER A 362 -10.46 -38.40 2.66
CA SER A 362 -9.33 -38.08 1.79
C SER A 362 -9.44 -38.93 0.52
N SER A 363 -9.32 -38.29 -0.64
CA SER A 363 -9.41 -38.98 -1.92
C SER A 363 -8.43 -38.37 -2.92
N TYR A 364 -7.61 -39.21 -3.52
CA TYR A 364 -6.83 -38.85 -4.70
C TYR A 364 -7.72 -38.89 -5.94
N ILE A 365 -7.55 -37.91 -6.83
CA ILE A 365 -8.39 -37.69 -8.01
C ILE A 365 -7.48 -37.65 -9.22
N MET A 366 -7.81 -38.44 -10.25
CA MET A 366 -7.05 -38.43 -11.50
C MET A 366 -7.39 -37.14 -12.30
N PRO A 367 -6.44 -36.19 -12.46
CA PRO A 367 -6.68 -35.00 -13.29
C PRO A 367 -6.76 -35.41 -14.77
N LYS A 368 -7.37 -34.60 -15.65
CA LYS A 368 -7.38 -34.89 -17.09
C LYS A 368 -6.02 -34.59 -17.72
N ASN A 369 -5.37 -33.51 -17.30
CA ASN A 369 -4.06 -33.10 -17.80
C ASN A 369 -2.93 -33.52 -16.86
N ASN A 370 -1.69 -33.47 -17.35
CA ASN A 370 -0.52 -33.71 -16.51
C ASN A 370 -0.35 -32.59 -15.49
N ILE A 371 0.29 -32.92 -14.38
CA ILE A 371 0.59 -31.96 -13.32
C ILE A 371 1.75 -31.08 -13.77
N SER A 372 1.60 -29.77 -13.58
CA SER A 372 2.62 -28.80 -13.95
C SER A 372 3.88 -29.00 -13.09
N PRO A 373 5.09 -28.75 -13.65
CA PRO A 373 6.33 -28.85 -12.86
C PRO A 373 6.34 -27.96 -11.62
N GLY A 374 5.59 -26.85 -11.64
CA GLY A 374 5.43 -25.98 -10.48
C GLY A 374 4.64 -26.63 -9.35
N ALA A 375 3.50 -27.26 -9.67
CA ALA A 375 2.68 -27.97 -8.69
C ALA A 375 3.35 -29.24 -8.17
N SER A 376 3.96 -30.05 -9.06
CA SER A 376 4.67 -31.28 -8.66
C SER A 376 5.82 -31.02 -7.69
N ARG A 377 6.50 -29.87 -7.77
CA ARG A 377 7.56 -29.50 -6.82
C ARG A 377 7.06 -29.17 -5.42
N VAL A 378 5.76 -28.87 -5.30
CA VAL A 378 5.16 -28.45 -4.03
C VAL A 378 4.53 -29.65 -3.36
N ASN A 379 3.70 -30.41 -4.07
CA ASN A 379 2.89 -31.49 -3.49
C ASN A 379 3.35 -32.91 -3.84
N ASP A 380 4.47 -33.02 -4.54
CA ASP A 380 5.08 -34.28 -4.96
C ASP A 380 4.16 -35.19 -5.79
N LEU A 381 3.10 -34.64 -6.40
CA LEU A 381 2.20 -35.37 -7.26
C LEU A 381 2.68 -35.32 -8.71
N THR A 382 2.70 -36.48 -9.36
CA THR A 382 3.01 -36.65 -10.78
C THR A 382 1.97 -37.54 -11.45
N VAL A 383 1.82 -37.38 -12.77
CA VAL A 383 1.08 -38.36 -13.56
C VAL A 383 2.06 -39.10 -14.46
N GLU A 384 2.11 -40.42 -14.30
CA GLU A 384 3.05 -41.30 -14.97
C GLU A 384 2.30 -42.39 -15.75
N ASN A 385 2.91 -42.89 -16.83
CA ASN A 385 2.35 -44.01 -17.59
C ASN A 385 3.01 -45.30 -17.12
N ILE A 386 2.29 -46.08 -16.31
CA ILE A 386 2.75 -47.37 -15.78
C ILE A 386 2.01 -48.46 -16.54
N ASN A 387 2.75 -49.32 -17.24
CA ASN A 387 2.19 -50.40 -18.07
C ASN A 387 1.13 -49.91 -19.08
N GLY A 388 1.36 -48.74 -19.70
CA GLY A 388 0.44 -48.12 -20.66
C GLY A 388 -0.80 -47.47 -20.03
N THR A 389 -0.93 -47.50 -18.70
CA THR A 389 -2.06 -46.90 -17.98
C THR A 389 -1.61 -45.65 -17.24
N ARG A 390 -2.37 -44.57 -17.40
CA ARG A 390 -2.13 -43.30 -16.72
C ARG A 390 -2.40 -43.47 -15.22
N SER A 391 -1.38 -43.26 -14.40
CA SER A 391 -1.37 -43.49 -12.96
C SER A 391 -0.94 -42.20 -12.23
N LEU A 392 -1.69 -41.82 -11.20
CA LEU A 392 -1.30 -40.72 -10.31
C LEU A 392 -0.29 -41.27 -9.31
N CYS A 393 0.83 -40.60 -9.13
CA CYS A 393 1.87 -40.98 -8.21
C CYS A 393 2.13 -39.85 -7.20
N LYS A 394 2.48 -40.22 -5.98
CA LYS A 394 2.98 -39.31 -4.94
C LYS A 394 4.37 -39.75 -4.53
N ASN A 395 5.36 -38.87 -4.58
CA ASN A 395 6.76 -39.23 -4.38
C ASN A 395 7.19 -40.41 -5.28
N SER A 396 6.75 -40.40 -6.54
CA SER A 396 6.96 -41.49 -7.52
C SER A 396 6.38 -42.87 -7.11
N VAL A 397 5.50 -42.90 -6.11
CA VAL A 397 4.76 -44.12 -5.71
C VAL A 397 3.30 -44.00 -6.19
N PRO A 398 2.76 -45.00 -6.92
CA PRO A 398 1.37 -44.96 -7.37
C PRO A 398 0.39 -44.87 -6.21
N VAL A 399 -0.59 -43.96 -6.33
CA VAL A 399 -1.69 -43.80 -5.37
C VAL A 399 -3.01 -44.22 -6.00
N ALA A 400 -3.92 -44.77 -5.19
CA ALA A 400 -5.26 -45.14 -5.63
C ALA A 400 -6.10 -43.87 -5.88
N ALA A 401 -6.18 -43.46 -7.15
CA ALA A 401 -6.97 -42.32 -7.58
C ALA A 401 -8.33 -42.74 -8.15
N THR A 402 -9.35 -41.92 -7.91
CA THR A 402 -10.71 -42.09 -8.47
C THR A 402 -11.04 -40.97 -9.46
N SER A 403 -12.23 -41.04 -10.09
CA SER A 403 -12.74 -39.95 -10.91
C SER A 403 -13.21 -38.77 -10.05
N LEU A 404 -13.14 -37.55 -10.60
CA LEU A 404 -13.63 -36.35 -9.93
C LEU A 404 -15.09 -36.51 -9.48
N GLU A 405 -15.95 -37.07 -10.33
CA GLU A 405 -17.38 -37.31 -10.05
C GLU A 405 -17.59 -38.23 -8.84
N ASN A 406 -16.81 -39.32 -8.75
CA ASN A 406 -16.89 -40.26 -7.64
C ASN A 406 -16.37 -39.64 -6.33
N ALA A 407 -15.29 -38.87 -6.39
CA ALA A 407 -14.74 -38.16 -5.24
C ALA A 407 -15.76 -37.14 -4.71
N LEU A 408 -16.27 -36.26 -5.58
CA LEU A 408 -17.27 -35.24 -5.23
C LEU A 408 -18.55 -35.86 -4.64
N SER A 409 -19.05 -36.94 -5.25
CA SER A 409 -20.23 -37.68 -4.76
C SER A 409 -19.98 -38.28 -3.37
N SER A 410 -18.80 -38.85 -3.15
CA SER A 410 -18.41 -39.42 -1.85
C SER A 410 -18.19 -38.32 -0.80
N PHE A 411 -17.69 -37.16 -1.20
CA PHE A 411 -17.50 -36.01 -0.32
C PHE A 411 -18.83 -35.41 0.14
N ILE A 412 -19.82 -35.28 -0.74
CA ILE A 412 -21.19 -34.87 -0.36
C ILE A 412 -21.79 -35.85 0.65
N LYS A 413 -21.65 -37.15 0.42
CA LYS A 413 -22.12 -38.18 1.37
C LYS A 413 -21.43 -38.03 2.73
N PHE A 414 -20.13 -37.77 2.74
CA PHE A 414 -19.39 -37.49 3.98
C PHE A 414 -19.94 -36.26 4.71
N ILE A 415 -20.18 -35.14 4.01
CA ILE A 415 -20.78 -33.93 4.60
C ILE A 415 -22.18 -34.23 5.17
N GLN A 416 -23.03 -34.94 4.42
CA GLN A 416 -24.38 -35.31 4.88
C GLN A 416 -24.35 -36.18 6.13
N GLN A 417 -23.44 -37.16 6.20
CA GLN A 417 -23.27 -38.03 7.36
C GLN A 417 -22.87 -37.24 8.62
N VAL A 418 -21.97 -36.27 8.49
CA VAL A 418 -21.48 -35.48 9.64
C VAL A 418 -22.41 -34.32 10.02
N CYS A 419 -23.27 -33.88 9.10
CA CYS A 419 -24.22 -32.78 9.31
C CYS A 419 -25.67 -33.26 9.48
N SER A 420 -25.88 -34.56 9.69
CA SER A 420 -27.19 -35.15 9.96
C SER A 420 -27.87 -34.52 11.18
N ILE A 421 -29.20 -34.52 11.20
CA ILE A 421 -30.02 -33.98 12.30
C ILE A 421 -29.57 -34.64 13.61
N ASN A 422 -29.17 -33.83 14.58
CA ASN A 422 -28.82 -34.34 15.91
C ASN A 422 -30.07 -34.88 16.62
N SER A 423 -29.89 -35.69 17.67
CA SER A 423 -30.98 -36.38 18.37
C SER A 423 -32.07 -35.45 18.94
N CYS A 424 -31.83 -34.14 18.99
CA CYS A 424 -32.75 -33.10 19.45
C CYS A 424 -33.44 -32.31 18.32
N GLY A 425 -33.30 -32.71 17.04
CA GLY A 425 -34.02 -32.10 15.92
C GLY A 425 -33.45 -30.78 15.40
N THR A 426 -32.28 -30.35 15.89
CA THR A 426 -31.60 -29.10 15.48
C THR A 426 -30.55 -29.36 14.41
N GLN A 427 -30.72 -28.75 13.23
CA GLN A 427 -29.73 -28.84 12.15
C GLN A 427 -28.56 -27.89 12.43
N SER A 428 -27.34 -28.43 12.48
CA SER A 428 -26.12 -27.60 12.52
C SER A 428 -25.84 -26.94 11.18
N ILE A 429 -25.28 -25.73 11.20
CA ILE A 429 -24.79 -25.03 10.01
C ILE A 429 -23.46 -25.66 9.58
N PRO A 430 -23.37 -26.35 8.43
CA PRO A 430 -22.11 -26.88 7.92
C PRO A 430 -21.21 -25.76 7.43
N VAL A 431 -19.95 -25.78 7.86
CA VAL A 431 -18.93 -24.81 7.43
C VAL A 431 -17.71 -25.58 6.92
N LEU A 432 -17.49 -25.54 5.60
CA LEU A 432 -16.25 -25.95 4.97
C LEU A 432 -15.22 -24.83 5.15
N ILE A 433 -14.22 -25.05 6.00
CA ILE A 433 -13.18 -24.05 6.31
C ILE A 433 -11.81 -24.52 5.84
N GLY A 434 -11.12 -23.69 5.06
CA GLY A 434 -9.72 -23.93 4.68
C GLY A 434 -8.83 -22.73 5.05
N HIS A 435 -7.55 -22.79 4.73
CA HIS A 435 -6.62 -21.68 4.96
C HIS A 435 -6.31 -20.95 3.67
N ASN A 436 -6.68 -19.66 3.57
CA ASN A 436 -6.65 -18.90 2.31
C ASN A 436 -7.60 -19.45 1.22
N ALA A 437 -8.60 -20.22 1.65
CA ALA A 437 -9.48 -21.00 0.79
C ALA A 437 -10.34 -20.13 -0.14
N ALA A 438 -10.73 -18.92 0.28
CA ALA A 438 -11.54 -18.03 -0.55
C ALA A 438 -10.81 -17.55 -1.81
N VAL A 439 -9.47 -17.60 -1.82
CA VAL A 439 -8.64 -17.17 -2.94
C VAL A 439 -8.36 -18.30 -3.93
N PHE A 440 -8.27 -19.54 -3.44
CA PHE A 440 -7.82 -20.68 -4.25
C PHE A 440 -8.74 -21.89 -4.14
N ASP A 441 -8.80 -22.55 -2.99
CA ASP A 441 -9.48 -23.84 -2.81
C ASP A 441 -10.96 -23.80 -3.16
N VAL A 442 -11.69 -22.78 -2.68
CA VAL A 442 -13.12 -22.60 -2.97
C VAL A 442 -13.34 -22.34 -4.46
N PRO A 443 -12.65 -21.36 -5.10
CA PRO A 443 -12.69 -21.20 -6.56
C PRO A 443 -12.36 -22.47 -7.35
N VAL A 444 -11.34 -23.24 -6.94
CA VAL A 444 -10.93 -24.47 -7.65
C VAL A 444 -11.99 -25.57 -7.50
N LEU A 445 -12.50 -25.79 -6.28
CA LEU A 445 -13.57 -26.74 -6.02
C LEU A 445 -14.78 -26.45 -6.90
N LEU A 446 -15.31 -25.23 -6.81
CA LEU A 446 -16.50 -24.82 -7.56
C LEU A 446 -16.28 -24.82 -9.07
N ARG A 447 -15.08 -24.47 -9.56
CA ARG A 447 -14.78 -24.51 -11.00
C ARG A 447 -14.74 -25.94 -11.54
N ASN A 448 -14.19 -26.89 -10.79
CA ASN A 448 -14.09 -28.28 -11.19
C ASN A 448 -15.43 -29.03 -11.03
N SER A 449 -16.21 -28.70 -10.00
CA SER A 449 -17.45 -29.40 -9.68
C SER A 449 -18.67 -28.99 -10.52
N GLY A 450 -18.69 -27.75 -11.00
CA GLY A 450 -19.80 -27.20 -11.80
C GLY A 450 -21.08 -26.91 -11.00
N LYS A 451 -22.09 -26.37 -11.69
CA LYS A 451 -23.30 -25.79 -11.07
C LYS A 451 -24.20 -26.81 -10.37
N LEU A 452 -24.31 -28.03 -10.89
CA LEU A 452 -25.11 -29.09 -10.26
C LEU A 452 -24.58 -29.44 -8.86
N TYR A 453 -23.25 -29.37 -8.67
CA TYR A 453 -22.64 -29.59 -7.37
C TYR A 453 -22.90 -28.43 -6.40
N ASP A 454 -22.94 -27.19 -6.90
CA ASP A 454 -23.33 -26.03 -6.07
C ASP A 454 -24.73 -26.19 -5.52
N GLU A 455 -25.67 -26.63 -6.36
CA GLU A 455 -27.06 -26.88 -5.96
C GLU A 455 -27.12 -27.97 -4.88
N GLN A 456 -26.30 -29.01 -4.98
CA GLN A 456 -26.19 -30.04 -3.93
C GLN A 456 -25.63 -29.47 -2.62
N LEU A 457 -24.60 -28.62 -2.67
CA LEU A 457 -24.05 -27.95 -1.49
C LEU A 457 -25.06 -26.98 -0.85
N ASP A 458 -25.81 -26.25 -1.67
CA ASP A 458 -26.87 -25.33 -1.22
C ASP A 458 -28.03 -26.10 -0.57
N GLN A 459 -28.44 -27.25 -1.13
CA GLN A 459 -29.48 -28.11 -0.54
C GLN A 459 -29.12 -28.60 0.88
N ILE A 460 -27.83 -28.82 1.14
CA ILE A 460 -27.33 -29.18 2.49
C ILE A 460 -26.89 -27.95 3.31
N ASN A 461 -27.15 -26.73 2.81
CA ASN A 461 -26.85 -25.45 3.46
C ASN A 461 -25.37 -25.26 3.85
N VAL A 462 -24.45 -25.77 3.03
CA VAL A 462 -23.01 -25.59 3.25
C VAL A 462 -22.62 -24.12 3.12
N ASN A 463 -21.64 -23.72 3.92
CA ASN A 463 -21.02 -22.39 3.87
C ASN A 463 -19.51 -22.55 3.78
N PHE A 464 -18.84 -21.61 3.12
CA PHE A 464 -17.38 -21.59 3.03
C PHE A 464 -16.78 -20.60 4.00
N GLY A 465 -15.72 -20.98 4.70
CA GLY A 465 -14.93 -20.11 5.57
C GLY A 465 -13.45 -20.10 5.20
N ASP A 466 -12.78 -18.99 5.52
CA ASP A 466 -11.35 -18.80 5.34
C ASP A 466 -10.69 -18.49 6.70
N SER A 467 -9.76 -19.33 7.14
CA SER A 467 -9.04 -19.13 8.41
C SER A 467 -7.91 -18.11 8.35
N LEU A 468 -7.49 -17.64 7.16
CA LEU A 468 -6.41 -16.66 7.03
C LEU A 468 -6.79 -15.26 7.57
N PRO A 469 -7.99 -14.69 7.27
CA PRO A 469 -8.44 -13.46 7.90
C PRO A 469 -8.50 -13.54 9.43
N LEU A 470 -8.99 -14.66 9.98
CA LEU A 470 -9.01 -14.94 11.41
C LEU A 470 -7.60 -14.89 11.99
N THR A 471 -6.67 -15.64 11.40
CA THR A 471 -5.27 -15.69 11.83
C THR A 471 -4.61 -14.32 11.80
N LYS A 472 -4.82 -13.54 10.72
CA LYS A 472 -4.32 -12.16 10.61
C LYS A 472 -4.89 -11.25 11.69
N SER A 473 -6.16 -11.38 12.01
CA SER A 473 -6.81 -10.62 13.08
C SER A 473 -6.19 -10.94 14.45
N LEU A 474 -5.96 -12.22 14.75
CA LEU A 474 -5.30 -12.67 15.99
C LEU A 474 -3.86 -12.15 16.11
N ILE A 475 -3.10 -12.13 15.02
CA ILE A 475 -1.75 -11.54 14.99
C ILE A 475 -1.82 -10.03 15.24
N GLN A 476 -2.74 -9.32 14.59
CA GLN A 476 -2.92 -7.88 14.74
C GLN A 476 -3.38 -7.48 16.15
N SER A 477 -4.22 -8.32 16.78
CA SER A 477 -4.65 -8.16 18.17
C SER A 477 -3.62 -8.63 19.19
N GLN A 478 -2.43 -9.02 18.72
CA GLN A 478 -1.30 -9.40 19.57
C GLN A 478 -1.56 -10.63 20.44
N HIS A 479 -2.36 -11.59 19.94
CA HIS A 479 -2.72 -12.81 20.65
C HIS A 479 -1.48 -13.59 21.13
N ALA A 480 -1.35 -13.79 22.45
CA ALA A 480 -0.10 -14.21 23.09
C ALA A 480 0.51 -15.53 22.55
N PRO A 481 -0.27 -16.61 22.32
CA PRO A 481 0.23 -17.85 21.70
C PRO A 481 0.90 -17.70 20.32
N LEU A 482 0.64 -16.62 19.58
CA LEU A 482 1.22 -16.37 18.25
C LEU A 482 2.51 -15.54 18.29
N LYS A 483 2.99 -15.23 19.50
CA LYS A 483 4.20 -14.44 19.71
C LYS A 483 5.44 -15.34 19.72
N LEU A 484 6.46 -14.93 18.99
CA LEU A 484 7.76 -15.58 18.91
C LEU A 484 8.67 -15.16 20.08
N THR A 485 9.72 -15.95 20.32
CA THR A 485 10.69 -15.72 21.40
C THR A 485 11.45 -14.40 21.25
N ASN A 486 11.61 -13.91 20.02
CA ASN A 486 12.26 -12.64 19.71
C ASN A 486 11.35 -11.40 19.94
N GLY A 487 10.09 -11.62 20.32
CA GLY A 487 9.10 -10.55 20.55
C GLY A 487 8.22 -10.21 19.34
N ASP A 488 8.53 -10.74 18.15
CA ASP A 488 7.69 -10.61 16.94
C ASP A 488 6.53 -11.61 16.93
N TYR A 489 5.72 -11.59 15.87
CA TYR A 489 4.62 -12.53 15.65
C TYR A 489 4.90 -13.42 14.44
N CYS A 490 4.39 -14.65 14.49
CA CYS A 490 4.54 -15.59 13.38
C CYS A 490 3.90 -15.05 12.08
N ARG A 491 4.35 -15.57 10.94
CA ARG A 491 3.64 -15.31 9.68
C ARG A 491 2.27 -16.00 9.73
N ALA A 492 1.32 -15.46 8.98
CA ALA A 492 -0.06 -15.94 9.00
C ALA A 492 -0.29 -17.22 8.17
N ASN A 493 0.74 -17.82 7.54
CA ASN A 493 0.58 -19.10 6.84
C ASN A 493 0.53 -20.27 7.83
N ILE A 494 -0.12 -21.36 7.42
CA ILE A 494 -0.37 -22.53 8.27
C ILE A 494 0.90 -23.09 8.92
N SER A 495 2.00 -23.28 8.17
CA SER A 495 3.25 -23.84 8.68
C SER A 495 3.88 -22.97 9.77
N SER A 496 3.92 -21.65 9.56
CA SER A 496 4.44 -20.70 10.54
C SER A 496 3.59 -20.63 11.81
N VAL A 497 2.26 -20.73 11.68
CA VAL A 497 1.34 -20.76 12.83
C VAL A 497 1.50 -22.07 13.60
N TYR A 498 1.56 -23.20 12.89
CA TYR A 498 1.75 -24.52 13.47
C TYR A 498 3.06 -24.60 14.27
N GLN A 499 4.17 -24.19 13.65
CA GLN A 499 5.48 -24.14 14.30
C GLN A 499 5.49 -23.21 15.51
N CYS A 500 4.78 -22.07 15.44
CA CYS A 500 4.67 -21.16 16.57
C CYS A 500 3.96 -21.80 17.77
N LEU A 501 2.83 -22.48 17.54
CA LEU A 501 1.97 -23.04 18.58
C LEU A 501 2.51 -24.35 19.15
N PHE A 502 3.09 -25.22 18.32
CA PHE A 502 3.44 -26.59 18.72
C PHE A 502 4.94 -26.84 18.82
N LYS A 503 5.78 -25.89 18.38
CA LYS A 503 7.25 -26.05 18.27
C LYS A 503 7.64 -27.29 17.46
N ASP A 504 6.83 -27.60 16.46
CA ASP A 504 6.91 -28.80 15.64
C ASP A 504 6.61 -28.43 14.18
N GLU A 505 6.99 -29.29 13.26
CA GLU A 505 6.69 -29.17 11.83
C GLU A 505 5.72 -30.28 11.42
N PHE A 506 5.11 -30.14 10.26
CA PHE A 506 4.25 -31.17 9.69
C PHE A 506 4.54 -31.29 8.20
N ASN A 507 4.13 -32.39 7.59
CA ASN A 507 4.32 -32.62 6.16
C ASN A 507 3.34 -31.77 5.35
N ALA A 508 3.64 -30.48 5.22
CA ALA A 508 2.87 -29.54 4.42
C ALA A 508 2.89 -29.94 2.93
N HIS A 509 1.89 -29.50 2.18
CA HIS A 509 1.69 -29.88 0.77
C HIS A 509 1.25 -31.34 0.61
N ASP A 510 0.53 -31.83 1.61
CA ASP A 510 -0.38 -32.95 1.50
C ASP A 510 -1.70 -32.50 2.11
N ALA A 511 -2.76 -32.49 1.29
CA ALA A 511 -4.06 -32.00 1.73
C ALA A 511 -4.56 -32.68 3.03
N LEU A 512 -4.22 -33.95 3.29
CA LEU A 512 -4.63 -34.64 4.52
C LEU A 512 -3.87 -34.15 5.76
N GLU A 513 -2.56 -33.95 5.63
CA GLU A 513 -1.73 -33.40 6.69
C GLU A 513 -2.01 -31.91 6.94
N ASP A 514 -2.29 -31.14 5.89
CA ASP A 514 -2.71 -29.74 5.98
C ASP A 514 -4.04 -29.57 6.74
N VAL A 515 -5.06 -30.39 6.46
CA VAL A 515 -6.32 -30.32 7.23
C VAL A 515 -6.16 -30.78 8.68
N LYS A 516 -5.29 -31.76 8.95
CA LYS A 516 -4.96 -32.19 10.33
C LYS A 516 -4.28 -31.06 11.10
N ALA A 517 -3.30 -30.40 10.48
CA ALA A 517 -2.59 -29.27 11.07
C ALA A 517 -3.55 -28.12 11.36
N LEU A 518 -4.40 -27.75 10.40
CA LEU A 518 -5.36 -26.66 10.56
C LEU A 518 -6.42 -26.97 11.62
N ARG A 519 -6.93 -28.21 11.67
CA ARG A 519 -7.82 -28.66 12.76
C ARG A 519 -7.15 -28.49 14.11
N LYS A 520 -5.89 -28.94 14.25
CA LYS A 520 -5.15 -28.84 15.50
C LYS A 520 -4.97 -27.38 15.92
N ILE A 521 -4.64 -26.50 14.97
CA ILE A 521 -4.55 -25.04 15.20
C ILE A 521 -5.89 -24.49 15.72
N LEU A 522 -7.00 -24.76 15.04
CA LEU A 522 -8.28 -24.13 15.36
C LEU A 522 -8.97 -24.69 16.60
N PHE A 523 -8.83 -25.99 16.86
CA PHE A 523 -9.66 -26.71 17.85
C PHE A 523 -8.86 -27.47 18.92
N SER A 524 -7.53 -27.54 18.81
CA SER A 524 -6.69 -28.32 19.72
C SER A 524 -5.34 -27.63 20.00
N SER A 525 -5.37 -26.31 20.14
CA SER A 525 -4.19 -25.48 20.40
C SER A 525 -4.41 -24.53 21.58
N GLU A 526 -3.32 -23.93 22.03
CA GLU A 526 -3.33 -22.85 23.04
C GLU A 526 -3.99 -21.55 22.55
N LEU A 527 -4.42 -21.47 21.27
CA LEU A 527 -5.22 -20.35 20.81
C LEU A 527 -6.50 -20.18 21.64
N ALA A 528 -7.09 -21.28 22.11
CA ALA A 528 -8.29 -21.29 22.95
C ALA A 528 -9.41 -20.36 22.43
N ILE A 529 -9.56 -20.27 21.10
CA ILE A 529 -10.56 -19.43 20.46
C ILE A 529 -11.94 -20.10 20.48
N ASP A 530 -12.97 -19.32 20.77
CA ASP A 530 -14.34 -19.82 20.77
C ASP A 530 -14.94 -19.87 19.36
N ILE A 531 -16.05 -20.60 19.22
CA ILE A 531 -16.79 -20.73 17.96
C ILE A 531 -17.23 -19.36 17.42
N ARG A 532 -17.58 -18.42 18.31
CA ARG A 532 -17.95 -17.05 17.95
C ARG A 532 -16.81 -16.33 17.24
N THR A 533 -15.58 -16.48 17.74
CA THR A 533 -14.37 -15.88 17.17
C THR A 533 -14.06 -16.51 15.82
N ILE A 534 -14.19 -17.83 15.68
CA ILE A 534 -14.00 -18.52 14.39
C ILE A 534 -15.02 -18.00 13.37
N VAL A 535 -16.33 -18.04 13.68
CA VAL A 535 -17.38 -17.60 12.75
C VAL A 535 -17.18 -16.15 12.29
N ASN A 536 -16.98 -15.24 13.24
CA ASN A 536 -16.87 -13.81 12.91
C ASN A 536 -15.51 -13.46 12.26
N GLY A 537 -14.47 -14.26 12.53
CA GLY A 537 -13.12 -14.04 12.01
C GLY A 537 -12.86 -14.71 10.66
N SER A 538 -13.66 -15.72 10.28
CA SER A 538 -13.39 -16.56 9.10
C SER A 538 -14.17 -16.20 7.85
N GLN A 539 -14.79 -15.02 7.78
CA GLN A 539 -15.45 -14.51 6.55
C GLN A 539 -16.41 -15.54 5.92
N ILE A 540 -17.27 -16.15 6.75
CA ILE A 540 -18.14 -17.24 6.30
C ILE A 540 -19.14 -16.73 5.26
N GLN A 541 -19.16 -17.34 4.08
CA GLN A 541 -20.01 -16.97 2.95
C GLN A 541 -20.83 -18.16 2.44
N THR A 542 -21.94 -17.89 1.75
CA THR A 542 -22.77 -18.93 1.13
C THR A 542 -22.11 -19.50 -0.14
N VAL A 543 -22.56 -20.67 -0.60
CA VAL A 543 -22.11 -21.22 -1.90
C VAL A 543 -22.45 -20.25 -3.03
N ARG A 544 -23.65 -19.66 -3.00
CA ARG A 544 -24.09 -18.63 -3.95
C ARG A 544 -23.14 -17.45 -4.02
N ASP A 545 -22.77 -16.87 -2.88
CA ASP A 545 -21.85 -15.72 -2.84
C ASP A 545 -20.45 -16.10 -3.36
N ALA A 546 -19.96 -17.29 -2.97
CA ALA A 546 -18.69 -17.81 -3.45
C ALA A 546 -18.68 -18.04 -4.97
N ARG A 547 -19.79 -18.55 -5.53
CA ARG A 547 -19.97 -18.72 -6.99
C ARG A 547 -20.00 -17.38 -7.70
N MET A 548 -20.72 -16.40 -7.18
CA MET A 548 -20.75 -15.05 -7.77
C MET A 548 -19.36 -14.40 -7.79
N ASP A 549 -18.57 -14.59 -6.74
CA ASP A 549 -17.18 -14.09 -6.71
C ASP A 549 -16.28 -14.85 -7.70
N LEU A 550 -16.44 -16.16 -7.81
CA LEU A 550 -15.75 -16.98 -8.82
C LEU A 550 -16.07 -16.52 -10.25
N ASP A 551 -17.36 -16.31 -10.58
CA ASP A 551 -17.78 -15.84 -11.90
C ASP A 551 -17.14 -14.48 -12.24
N TYR A 552 -17.05 -13.57 -11.26
CA TYR A 552 -16.33 -12.31 -11.40
C TYR A 552 -14.83 -12.52 -11.65
N ILE A 553 -14.17 -13.39 -10.87
CA ILE A 553 -12.74 -13.69 -11.00
C ILE A 553 -12.43 -14.29 -12.36
N ASP A 554 -13.21 -15.27 -12.82
CA ASP A 554 -13.01 -15.94 -14.10
C ASP A 554 -13.25 -14.98 -15.26
N LYS A 555 -14.31 -14.16 -15.20
CA LYS A 555 -14.55 -13.14 -16.24
C LYS A 555 -13.42 -12.11 -16.28
N ARG A 556 -12.93 -11.68 -15.13
CA ARG A 556 -11.79 -10.77 -15.02
C ARG A 556 -10.52 -11.37 -15.62
N LEU A 557 -10.27 -12.67 -15.41
CA LEU A 557 -9.11 -13.36 -15.97
C LEU A 557 -9.25 -13.54 -17.49
N GLU A 558 -10.44 -13.88 -17.99
CA GLU A 558 -10.74 -13.94 -19.42
C GLU A 558 -10.44 -12.58 -20.10
N LEU A 559 -10.97 -11.49 -19.54
CA LEU A 559 -10.72 -10.14 -20.04
C LEU A 559 -9.24 -9.76 -19.95
N PHE A 560 -8.56 -10.13 -18.87
CA PHE A 560 -7.12 -9.89 -18.70
C PHE A 560 -6.30 -10.51 -19.85
N GLN A 561 -6.65 -11.71 -20.31
CA GLN A 561 -5.94 -12.36 -21.42
C GLN A 561 -6.00 -11.54 -22.72
N THR A 562 -7.06 -10.77 -22.94
CA THR A 562 -7.19 -9.93 -24.15
C THR A 562 -6.13 -8.84 -24.27
N PHE A 563 -5.47 -8.48 -23.15
CA PHE A 563 -4.42 -7.47 -23.12
C PHE A 563 -3.01 -8.03 -23.34
N VAL A 564 -2.85 -9.37 -23.26
CA VAL A 564 -1.57 -10.04 -23.44
C VAL A 564 -1.10 -9.88 -24.89
N GLY A 565 0.14 -9.43 -25.08
CA GLY A 565 0.69 -9.11 -26.41
C GLY A 565 0.25 -7.75 -26.98
N GLY A 566 -0.49 -6.97 -26.20
CA GLY A 566 -0.86 -5.59 -26.51
C GLY A 566 -0.35 -4.64 -25.43
N LEU A 567 -1.27 -4.17 -24.59
CA LEU A 567 -0.94 -3.28 -23.47
C LEU A 567 -0.14 -3.96 -22.35
N TYR A 568 -0.11 -5.29 -22.31
CA TYR A 568 0.67 -6.07 -21.35
C TYR A 568 1.46 -7.18 -22.06
N CYS A 569 2.77 -7.20 -21.90
CA CYS A 569 3.68 -8.13 -22.56
C CYS A 569 4.54 -8.83 -21.50
N PRO A 570 4.13 -10.01 -20.98
CA PRO A 570 4.80 -10.66 -19.84
C PRO A 570 6.26 -11.09 -20.13
N GLN A 571 6.66 -11.16 -21.40
CA GLN A 571 7.99 -11.59 -21.84
C GLN A 571 8.86 -10.41 -22.31
N ALA A 572 8.31 -9.19 -22.39
CA ALA A 572 9.07 -8.01 -22.80
C ALA A 572 9.74 -7.37 -21.58
N SER A 573 10.90 -6.73 -21.79
CA SER A 573 11.60 -5.94 -20.77
C SER A 573 10.73 -4.79 -20.24
N GLU A 574 9.86 -4.24 -21.10
CA GLU A 574 8.89 -3.22 -20.73
C GLU A 574 7.52 -3.51 -21.36
N SER A 575 6.46 -3.35 -20.57
CA SER A 575 5.06 -3.37 -21.01
C SER A 575 4.47 -1.96 -20.89
N PRO A 576 3.57 -1.52 -21.79
CA PRO A 576 2.92 -0.22 -21.67
C PRO A 576 2.26 0.01 -20.30
N ILE A 577 1.64 -1.03 -19.74
CA ILE A 577 1.10 -1.02 -18.38
C ILE A 577 1.42 -2.31 -17.61
N THR A 578 1.40 -2.22 -16.28
CA THR A 578 1.72 -3.35 -15.39
C THR A 578 0.58 -4.37 -15.32
N ARG A 579 0.91 -5.62 -14.94
CA ARG A 579 -0.07 -6.69 -14.70
C ARG A 579 -1.22 -6.25 -13.78
N SER A 580 -0.90 -5.54 -12.69
CA SER A 580 -1.89 -5.06 -11.72
C SER A 580 -2.85 -4.04 -12.35
N MET A 581 -2.35 -3.14 -13.19
CA MET A 581 -3.17 -2.16 -13.89
C MET A 581 -4.08 -2.83 -14.93
N THR A 582 -3.54 -3.78 -15.69
CA THR A 582 -4.32 -4.59 -16.63
C THR A 582 -5.44 -5.35 -15.93
N LEU A 583 -5.14 -5.98 -14.81
CA LEU A 583 -6.15 -6.64 -13.96
C LEU A 583 -7.19 -5.67 -13.39
N LYS A 584 -6.85 -4.38 -13.22
CA LYS A 584 -7.80 -3.34 -12.79
C LYS A 584 -8.73 -2.95 -13.94
N ILE A 585 -8.20 -2.78 -15.16
CA ILE A 585 -9.00 -2.53 -16.37
C ILE A 585 -9.96 -3.69 -16.63
N ALA A 586 -9.44 -4.92 -16.67
CA ALA A 586 -10.23 -6.13 -16.82
C ALA A 586 -11.29 -6.28 -15.72
N GLY A 587 -10.93 -5.93 -14.47
CA GLY A 587 -11.85 -5.94 -13.33
C GLY A 587 -13.01 -4.94 -13.43
N SER A 588 -12.92 -3.95 -14.33
CA SER A 588 -14.02 -3.01 -14.65
C SER A 588 -14.90 -3.47 -15.82
N GLY A 589 -14.66 -4.68 -16.34
CA GLY A 589 -15.40 -5.28 -17.44
C GLY A 589 -14.86 -4.93 -18.83
N LEU A 590 -13.74 -4.20 -18.93
CA LEU A 590 -13.18 -3.77 -20.21
C LEU A 590 -12.21 -4.80 -20.78
N SER A 591 -12.37 -5.15 -22.06
CA SER A 591 -11.38 -5.89 -22.85
C SER A 591 -10.44 -4.93 -23.61
N TYR A 592 -9.33 -5.45 -24.12
CA TYR A 592 -8.46 -4.71 -25.03
C TYR A 592 -9.23 -4.24 -26.29
N LYS A 593 -10.13 -5.07 -26.83
CA LYS A 593 -10.97 -4.71 -27.98
C LYS A 593 -11.88 -3.52 -27.68
N ASN A 594 -12.44 -3.43 -26.48
CA ASN A 594 -13.25 -2.27 -26.09
C ASN A 594 -12.44 -0.98 -26.12
N LEU A 595 -11.23 -0.97 -25.57
CA LEU A 595 -10.35 0.20 -25.61
C LEU A 595 -9.92 0.54 -27.03
N CYS A 596 -9.65 -0.46 -27.86
CA CYS A 596 -9.34 -0.29 -29.27
C CYS A 596 -10.49 0.39 -30.03
N CYS A 597 -11.73 -0.11 -29.88
CA CYS A 597 -12.89 0.49 -30.52
C CYS A 597 -13.12 1.94 -30.05
N LEU A 598 -13.01 2.20 -28.74
CA LEU A 598 -13.10 3.56 -28.20
C LEU A 598 -12.07 4.50 -28.83
N TYR A 599 -10.81 4.06 -28.93
CA TYR A 599 -9.76 4.86 -29.54
C TYR A 599 -10.02 5.11 -31.03
N GLN A 600 -10.43 4.08 -31.77
CA GLN A 600 -10.67 4.21 -33.21
C GLN A 600 -11.85 5.12 -33.53
N THR A 601 -12.89 5.14 -32.70
CA THR A 601 -14.10 5.96 -32.88
C THR A 601 -13.97 7.36 -32.31
N PHE A 602 -13.40 7.52 -31.11
CA PHE A 602 -13.41 8.78 -30.36
C PHE A 602 -12.01 9.29 -29.98
N GLY A 603 -10.95 8.65 -30.48
CA GLY A 603 -9.56 8.99 -30.17
C GLY A 603 -9.25 8.93 -28.68
N ASP A 604 -8.31 9.77 -28.25
CA ASP A 604 -7.89 9.89 -26.86
C ASP A 604 -9.05 10.21 -25.91
N ALA A 605 -10.01 11.01 -26.38
CA ALA A 605 -11.15 11.43 -25.58
C ALA A 605 -12.01 10.24 -25.12
N GLY A 606 -12.20 9.24 -26.00
CA GLY A 606 -12.95 8.03 -25.66
C GLY A 606 -12.25 7.17 -24.60
N VAL A 607 -10.95 6.94 -24.77
CA VAL A 607 -10.14 6.12 -23.86
C VAL A 607 -9.97 6.81 -22.50
N VAL A 608 -9.56 8.08 -22.49
CA VAL A 608 -9.43 8.87 -21.26
C VAL A 608 -10.78 9.00 -20.59
N GLY A 609 -11.83 9.31 -21.37
CA GLY A 609 -13.20 9.41 -20.90
C GLY A 609 -13.61 8.18 -20.10
N ILE A 610 -13.50 6.98 -20.66
CA ILE A 610 -13.94 5.74 -20.00
C ILE A 610 -13.04 5.33 -18.82
N LEU A 611 -11.71 5.45 -18.93
CA LEU A 611 -10.81 5.01 -17.87
C LEU A 611 -10.82 5.92 -16.64
N SER A 612 -10.97 7.23 -16.87
CA SER A 612 -10.88 8.26 -15.83
C SER A 612 -12.24 8.74 -15.29
N ARG A 613 -13.36 8.36 -15.91
CA ARG A 613 -14.69 8.77 -15.44
C ARG A 613 -15.01 8.22 -14.08
N VAL A 614 -15.69 9.04 -13.30
CA VAL A 614 -16.47 8.60 -12.15
C VAL A 614 -17.80 8.06 -12.66
N HIS A 615 -18.13 6.82 -12.31
CA HIS A 615 -19.45 6.27 -12.63
C HIS A 615 -20.57 7.11 -11.99
N TYR A 616 -21.48 7.62 -12.83
CA TYR A 616 -22.82 8.00 -12.40
C TYR A 616 -23.67 6.73 -12.42
N CYS A 617 -23.46 5.83 -11.47
CA CYS A 617 -24.35 4.69 -11.31
C CYS A 617 -25.73 5.22 -10.89
N GLN A 618 -26.77 4.92 -11.66
CA GLN A 618 -28.15 5.37 -11.41
C GLN A 618 -28.77 4.76 -10.13
N GLN A 619 -28.03 3.91 -9.40
CA GLN A 619 -28.50 3.22 -8.20
C GLN A 619 -27.71 3.54 -6.91
N GLN A 620 -27.07 4.72 -6.81
CA GLN A 620 -26.38 5.11 -5.56
C GLN A 620 -27.12 6.20 -4.76
N PRO A 621 -27.07 6.16 -3.41
CA PRO A 621 -27.84 7.06 -2.55
C PRO A 621 -27.45 8.53 -2.76
N LYS A 622 -28.43 9.43 -2.70
CA LYS A 622 -28.31 10.89 -2.92
C LYS A 622 -27.39 11.64 -1.92
N CYS A 623 -26.57 10.96 -1.12
CA CYS A 623 -25.86 11.55 0.03
C CYS A 623 -24.31 11.54 -0.05
N MET A 624 -23.69 11.30 -1.20
CA MET A 624 -22.22 11.44 -1.32
C MET A 624 -21.81 12.82 -1.87
N ARG A 625 -20.84 13.46 -1.19
CA ARG A 625 -20.27 14.76 -1.60
C ARG A 625 -19.35 14.58 -2.82
N SER A 626 -19.14 15.65 -3.59
CA SER A 626 -18.42 15.67 -4.86
C SER A 626 -16.96 15.15 -4.82
N GLY A 627 -16.36 14.98 -3.64
CA GLY A 627 -14.98 14.49 -3.45
C GLY A 627 -14.81 12.97 -3.34
N ASP A 628 -15.89 12.17 -3.24
CA ASP A 628 -15.80 10.70 -3.03
C ASP A 628 -15.92 9.87 -4.32
N LYS A 629 -15.88 10.55 -5.44
CA LYS A 629 -16.16 10.03 -6.77
C LYS A 629 -14.93 9.28 -7.34
N LYS A 630 -14.92 7.94 -7.29
CA LYS A 630 -13.81 7.10 -7.80
C LYS A 630 -13.87 6.89 -9.32
N PRO A 631 -12.73 6.94 -10.04
CA PRO A 631 -12.68 6.64 -11.47
C PRO A 631 -12.96 5.15 -11.73
N ARG A 632 -13.52 4.82 -12.90
CA ARG A 632 -13.77 3.43 -13.37
C ARG A 632 -12.51 2.59 -13.29
N VAL A 633 -11.38 3.16 -13.72
CA VAL A 633 -10.06 2.51 -13.61
C VAL A 633 -9.04 3.45 -12.97
N THR A 634 -8.71 4.58 -13.60
CA THR A 634 -7.60 5.43 -13.17
C THR A 634 -7.69 6.84 -13.77
N ASN A 635 -7.33 7.84 -12.98
CA ASN A 635 -7.07 9.21 -13.44
C ASN A 635 -5.57 9.55 -13.46
N HIS A 636 -4.69 8.57 -13.22
CA HIS A 636 -3.25 8.79 -13.20
C HIS A 636 -2.72 9.06 -14.61
N LYS A 637 -2.26 10.29 -14.84
CA LYS A 637 -1.78 10.79 -16.15
C LYS A 637 -0.75 9.89 -16.80
N ARG A 638 0.27 9.44 -16.06
CA ARG A 638 1.33 8.54 -16.58
C ARG A 638 0.75 7.26 -17.19
N ILE A 639 -0.23 6.66 -16.52
CA ILE A 639 -0.84 5.41 -16.98
C ILE A 639 -1.67 5.65 -18.23
N LEU A 640 -2.49 6.71 -18.24
CA LEU A 640 -3.29 7.08 -19.39
C LEU A 640 -2.40 7.40 -20.60
N LYS A 641 -1.30 8.13 -20.39
CA LYS A 641 -0.31 8.45 -21.43
C LYS A 641 0.27 7.20 -22.06
N ASN A 642 0.73 6.22 -21.27
CA ASN A 642 1.27 4.97 -21.81
C ASN A 642 0.23 4.18 -22.62
N ILE A 643 -1.03 4.20 -22.18
CA ILE A 643 -2.14 3.55 -22.91
C ILE A 643 -2.39 4.27 -24.25
N LEU A 644 -2.40 5.61 -24.25
CA LEU A 644 -2.61 6.40 -25.46
C LEU A 644 -1.46 6.23 -26.45
N LEU A 645 -0.20 6.32 -26.00
CA LEU A 645 0.99 6.10 -26.83
C LEU A 645 0.96 4.74 -27.53
N HIS A 646 0.52 3.69 -26.83
CA HIS A 646 0.35 2.35 -27.42
C HIS A 646 -0.69 2.33 -28.56
N PHE A 647 -1.80 3.06 -28.41
CA PHE A 647 -2.82 3.12 -29.45
C PHE A 647 -2.43 4.06 -30.60
N GLU A 648 -1.78 5.18 -30.31
CA GLU A 648 -1.18 6.09 -31.29
C GLU A 648 -0.15 5.36 -32.17
N SER A 649 0.77 4.61 -31.57
CA SER A 649 1.78 3.85 -32.32
C SER A 649 1.17 2.76 -33.21
N LYS A 650 0.01 2.23 -32.84
CA LYS A 650 -0.64 1.11 -33.54
C LYS A 650 -1.61 1.56 -34.64
N TYR A 651 -2.26 2.71 -34.48
CA TYR A 651 -3.35 3.16 -35.36
C TYR A 651 -3.12 4.55 -35.98
N GLY A 652 -2.00 5.20 -35.68
CA GLY A 652 -1.67 6.53 -36.19
C GLY A 652 -2.38 7.67 -35.43
N TYR A 653 -1.92 8.89 -35.70
CA TYR A 653 -2.45 10.12 -35.11
C TYR A 653 -3.76 10.50 -35.82
N LYS A 654 -4.90 10.46 -35.11
CA LYS A 654 -6.16 11.06 -35.60
C LYS A 654 -6.30 12.44 -34.98
N THR A 655 -5.88 13.50 -35.68
CA THR A 655 -6.30 14.86 -35.34
C THR A 655 -7.79 15.00 -35.64
N HIS A 656 -8.50 15.74 -34.80
CA HIS A 656 -9.94 15.98 -34.87
C HIS A 656 -10.33 16.92 -36.06
N ASP A 657 -9.44 17.10 -37.04
CA ASP A 657 -9.54 18.12 -38.11
C ASP A 657 -9.92 17.54 -39.49
N GLN A 658 -10.39 16.29 -39.58
CA GLN A 658 -10.85 15.69 -40.84
C GLN A 658 -12.38 15.54 -40.98
N GLU A 659 -13.17 16.21 -40.13
CA GLU A 659 -14.64 16.28 -40.30
C GLU A 659 -15.17 17.66 -40.72
N GLN A 660 -14.31 18.55 -41.25
CA GLN A 660 -14.74 19.82 -41.85
C GLN A 660 -14.03 20.14 -43.18
N GLN A 661 -14.00 19.19 -44.11
CA GLN A 661 -13.84 19.49 -45.54
C GLN A 661 -14.93 18.79 -46.35
#